data_AF-A0A2I0L6Y3-F1
#
_entry.id   AF-A0A2I0L6Y3-F1
#
_cell.length_a   1.000
_cell.length_b   1.000
_cell.length_c   1.000
_cell.angle_alpha   90.00
_cell.angle_beta   90.00
_cell.angle_gamma   90.00
#
_symmetry.space_group_name_H-M   'P 1'
#
loop_
_entity.id
_entity.type
_entity.pdbx_description
1 polymer ?
#
loop_
_entity_poly.entity_id
_entity_poly.type
_entity_poly.pdbx_seq_one_letter_code
_entity_poly.pdbx_strand_id
1 'polypeptide(L)'
;MVSDNPKQAVDVAVLVSPGIGHTIPLFEFSKRLSVDHGLEVCFLVITTNEPSPAQDSLLRPEAGAVIPPNLHVVDLPPTDLSTIPEDTTLGDRISLLVKRSLESVRVVLLEPTSRPKALVIDIFCSEALEFGQELSIPVYTFFTTCAALLTFSLYLPTLDHEVEGEFTDMPGPIRVPGCRSYRPEDLLDPVKNRKIEEYRWILLHFSRLPRAAGILLNTWEDLEPVSLAALKENPFFLQIPAPPVYTIGPVIKQAEGSEMLTPSNAESLTWLDRQPPESVLFITFGSGGTLTIEQLTELAWGLELSQQRFVWVVRAPTDNVRHVDFEGKFAPFLRHDVYGRFGHGELPWAEKVLIAFAMVTLVPVRLTVCATMLAFYYLVCRVCTLFQAPNRDFAEQEDYAHMNGWRRTVIVNLGKFLSRIFLFVLGFYRINEITVQPHSTGNSRDENEGRELRETRGRPGAIISNHVSYIDIVYHMSSSFPSFVAKKSVAKLPIVGHISKCLGCIYVKRESKSFEYKLRGISEGTTTNGDFLLPFKTGAFLSRAPVVPVILRYPWERFSLAWESISGGRHALFLLCQFVNRMEVTRLPVYYPSTEEMSDPKLYAYNLRRLMADEGNLKLSDVGLPEKRAYLSALLGNSTLSSDFPWKDD
;
A
#
# COMPACT_ATOMS: atom_id res chain seq x y z
N MET A 1 -21.83 20.50 -57.28
CA MET A 1 -22.66 19.30 -57.41
C MET A 1 -22.47 18.51 -56.14
N VAL A 2 -23.44 18.62 -55.23
CA VAL A 2 -23.50 17.81 -54.01
C VAL A 2 -24.02 16.46 -54.49
N SER A 3 -23.23 15.39 -54.34
CA SER A 3 -23.69 14.04 -54.67
C SER A 3 -24.66 13.60 -53.59
N ASP A 4 -25.96 13.66 -53.90
CA ASP A 4 -27.00 12.87 -53.22
C ASP A 4 -26.67 11.38 -53.44
N ASN A 5 -25.87 10.80 -52.55
CA ASN A 5 -25.86 9.35 -52.40
C ASN A 5 -27.18 8.95 -51.73
N PRO A 6 -28.00 8.07 -52.33
CA PRO A 6 -29.20 7.58 -51.67
C PRO A 6 -28.80 6.89 -50.36
N LYS A 7 -29.43 7.26 -49.24
CA LYS A 7 -29.22 6.61 -47.94
C LYS A 7 -29.41 5.10 -48.11
N GLN A 8 -28.32 4.35 -48.03
CA GLN A 8 -28.29 2.91 -48.24
C GLN A 8 -28.96 2.22 -47.03
N ALA A 9 -29.81 1.23 -47.28
CA ALA A 9 -30.53 0.54 -46.20
C ALA A 9 -29.56 -0.28 -45.36
N VAL A 10 -29.66 -0.19 -44.03
CA VAL A 10 -28.84 -0.96 -43.09
C VAL A 10 -29.17 -2.45 -43.18
N ASP A 11 -28.16 -3.31 -43.37
CA ASP A 11 -28.34 -4.76 -43.35
C ASP A 11 -28.31 -5.30 -41.92
N VAL A 12 -27.29 -4.93 -41.15
CA VAL A 12 -27.06 -5.44 -39.79
C VAL A 12 -26.80 -4.28 -38.85
N ALA A 13 -27.56 -4.20 -37.76
CA ALA A 13 -27.22 -3.33 -36.63
C ALA A 13 -26.47 -4.15 -35.57
N VAL A 14 -25.48 -3.55 -34.92
CA VAL A 14 -24.69 -4.16 -33.86
C VAL A 14 -24.71 -3.24 -32.65
N LEU A 15 -25.24 -3.71 -31.52
CA LEU A 15 -25.32 -2.95 -30.27
C LEU A 15 -24.32 -3.49 -29.26
N VAL A 16 -23.39 -2.64 -28.83
CA VAL A 16 -22.36 -3.00 -27.86
C VAL A 16 -22.56 -2.32 -26.52
N SER A 17 -22.35 -3.09 -25.44
CA SER A 17 -22.32 -2.57 -24.07
C SER A 17 -20.98 -1.86 -23.78
N PRO A 18 -20.94 -0.95 -22.79
CA PRO A 18 -19.70 -0.29 -22.40
C PRO A 18 -18.61 -1.28 -21.96
N GLY A 19 -17.38 -1.09 -22.48
CA GLY A 19 -16.19 -1.82 -22.06
C GLY A 19 -15.41 -2.39 -23.24
N ILE A 20 -14.10 -2.11 -23.27
CA ILE A 20 -13.22 -2.48 -24.40
C ILE A 20 -13.18 -3.99 -24.68
N GLY A 21 -13.39 -4.84 -23.66
CA GLY A 21 -13.53 -6.29 -23.82
C GLY A 21 -14.76 -6.72 -24.64
N HIS A 22 -15.80 -5.88 -24.70
CA HIS A 22 -16.98 -6.05 -25.55
C HIS A 22 -16.79 -5.33 -26.89
N THR A 23 -16.30 -4.09 -26.85
CA THR A 23 -16.15 -3.24 -28.04
C THR A 23 -15.20 -3.82 -29.08
N ILE A 24 -14.00 -4.29 -28.69
CA ILE A 24 -13.01 -4.83 -29.65
C ILE A 24 -13.58 -5.97 -30.49
N PRO A 25 -14.06 -7.10 -29.90
CA PRO A 25 -14.52 -8.23 -30.71
C PRO A 25 -15.77 -7.91 -31.52
N LEU A 26 -16.75 -7.14 -30.98
CA LEU A 26 -17.94 -6.78 -31.76
C LEU A 26 -17.61 -5.81 -32.91
N PHE A 27 -16.65 -4.90 -32.71
CA PHE A 27 -16.23 -3.98 -33.76
C PHE A 27 -15.46 -4.72 -34.87
N GLU A 28 -14.57 -5.64 -34.50
CA GLU A 28 -13.88 -6.52 -35.45
C GLU A 28 -14.87 -7.40 -36.23
N PHE A 29 -15.87 -7.97 -35.55
CA PHE A 29 -16.95 -8.69 -36.22
C PHE A 29 -17.68 -7.82 -37.24
N SER A 30 -18.01 -6.58 -36.86
CA SER A 30 -18.64 -5.59 -37.74
C SER A 30 -17.78 -5.25 -38.96
N LYS A 31 -16.46 -5.13 -38.78
CA LYS A 31 -15.51 -4.95 -39.87
C LYS A 31 -15.55 -6.13 -40.85
N ARG A 32 -15.55 -7.38 -40.36
CA ARG A 32 -15.61 -8.58 -41.21
C ARG A 32 -16.92 -8.67 -41.99
N LEU A 33 -18.06 -8.36 -41.36
CA LEU A 33 -19.34 -8.27 -42.07
C LEU A 33 -19.31 -7.24 -43.21
N SER A 34 -18.67 -6.09 -42.96
CA SER A 34 -18.54 -5.02 -43.94
C SER A 34 -17.57 -5.39 -45.09
N VAL A 35 -16.36 -5.82 -44.75
CA VAL A 35 -15.27 -6.05 -45.71
C VAL A 35 -15.41 -7.37 -46.47
N ASP A 36 -15.70 -8.47 -45.76
CA ASP A 36 -15.69 -9.81 -46.36
C ASP A 36 -17.03 -10.16 -47.00
N HIS A 37 -18.12 -9.55 -46.51
CA HIS A 37 -19.49 -9.84 -46.97
C HIS A 37 -20.20 -8.66 -47.63
N GLY A 38 -19.59 -7.47 -47.67
CA GLY A 38 -20.14 -6.30 -48.33
C GLY A 38 -21.42 -5.75 -47.71
N LEU A 39 -21.72 -6.11 -46.46
CA LEU A 39 -22.95 -5.71 -45.77
C LEU A 39 -22.87 -4.26 -45.28
N GLU A 40 -24.00 -3.56 -45.31
CA GLU A 40 -24.17 -2.27 -44.64
C GLU A 40 -24.38 -2.49 -43.13
N VAL A 41 -23.36 -2.15 -42.34
CA VAL A 41 -23.33 -2.40 -40.90
C VAL A 41 -23.44 -1.09 -40.13
N CYS A 42 -24.37 -1.05 -39.17
CA CYS A 42 -24.52 0.06 -38.24
C CYS A 42 -24.06 -0.36 -36.84
N PHE A 43 -22.97 0.22 -36.34
CA PHE A 43 -22.39 -0.08 -35.04
C PHE A 43 -22.83 0.96 -33.99
N LEU A 44 -23.78 0.57 -33.15
CA LEU A 44 -24.40 1.41 -32.13
C LEU A 44 -23.57 1.40 -30.84
N VAL A 45 -23.10 2.58 -30.43
CA VAL A 45 -22.23 2.77 -29.27
C VAL A 45 -23.00 3.47 -28.16
N ILE A 46 -23.08 2.81 -26.99
CA ILE A 46 -23.59 3.46 -25.78
C ILE A 46 -22.53 4.44 -25.26
N THR A 47 -22.89 5.72 -25.18
CA THR A 47 -21.97 6.77 -24.73
C THR A 47 -22.31 7.29 -23.34
N THR A 48 -21.32 7.89 -22.68
CA THR A 48 -21.43 8.51 -21.36
C THR A 48 -20.88 9.93 -21.40
N ASN A 49 -21.17 10.72 -20.37
CA ASN A 49 -20.57 12.06 -20.22
C ASN A 49 -19.05 12.04 -19.94
N GLU A 50 -18.48 10.88 -19.62
CA GLU A 50 -17.05 10.69 -19.41
C GLU A 50 -16.33 10.28 -20.72
N PRO A 51 -15.16 10.86 -21.02
CA PRO A 51 -14.39 10.51 -22.21
C PRO A 51 -13.72 9.13 -22.06
N SER A 52 -13.66 8.36 -23.15
CA SER A 52 -12.98 7.05 -23.19
C SER A 52 -11.94 7.03 -24.32
N PRO A 53 -10.70 7.45 -24.06
CA PRO A 53 -9.66 7.54 -25.10
C PRO A 53 -9.41 6.20 -25.82
N ALA A 54 -9.52 5.08 -25.08
CA ALA A 54 -9.37 3.75 -25.66
C ALA A 54 -10.51 3.43 -26.65
N GLN A 55 -11.75 3.81 -26.33
CA GLN A 55 -12.88 3.62 -27.25
C GLN A 55 -12.74 4.54 -28.45
N ASP A 56 -12.33 5.79 -28.24
CA ASP A 56 -12.18 6.75 -29.33
C ASP A 56 -11.11 6.30 -30.31
N SER A 57 -9.94 5.85 -29.84
CA SER A 57 -8.89 5.30 -30.71
C SER A 57 -9.33 4.09 -31.55
N LEU A 58 -10.37 3.37 -31.11
CA LEU A 58 -10.90 2.21 -31.82
C LEU A 58 -11.99 2.59 -32.81
N LEU A 59 -12.82 3.59 -32.49
CA LEU A 59 -14.07 3.86 -33.18
C LEU A 59 -14.11 5.20 -33.95
N ARG A 60 -13.09 6.05 -33.80
CA ARG A 60 -13.08 7.41 -34.37
C ARG A 60 -11.98 7.59 -35.42
N PRO A 61 -12.32 7.98 -36.67
CA PRO A 61 -11.32 8.29 -37.69
C PRO A 61 -10.37 9.41 -37.25
N GLU A 62 -10.88 10.42 -36.55
CA GLU A 62 -10.09 11.53 -36.00
C GLU A 62 -9.08 11.10 -34.93
N ALA A 63 -9.29 9.95 -34.28
CA ALA A 63 -8.36 9.34 -33.34
C ALA A 63 -7.49 8.25 -33.98
N GLY A 64 -7.55 8.09 -35.31
CA GLY A 64 -6.74 7.16 -36.09
C GLY A 64 -7.39 5.81 -36.40
N ALA A 65 -8.68 5.62 -36.11
CA ALA A 65 -9.38 4.38 -36.44
C ALA A 65 -9.62 4.24 -37.95
N VAL A 66 -9.32 3.07 -38.51
CA VAL A 66 -9.67 2.73 -39.89
C VAL A 66 -11.07 2.10 -39.89
N ILE A 67 -12.02 2.78 -40.53
CA ILE A 67 -13.41 2.34 -40.63
C ILE A 67 -13.73 2.01 -42.09
N PRO A 68 -14.17 0.78 -42.41
CA PRO A 68 -14.63 0.41 -43.74
C PRO A 68 -15.80 1.29 -44.23
N PRO A 69 -15.94 1.54 -45.55
CA PRO A 69 -16.99 2.41 -46.10
C PRO A 69 -18.42 1.99 -45.73
N ASN A 70 -18.68 0.69 -45.62
CA ASN A 70 -20.01 0.14 -45.32
C ASN A 70 -20.19 -0.10 -43.80
N LEU A 71 -19.32 0.46 -42.95
CA LEU A 71 -19.41 0.38 -41.49
C LEU A 71 -19.65 1.78 -40.92
N HIS A 72 -20.85 2.00 -40.38
CA HIS A 72 -21.27 3.27 -39.81
C HIS A 72 -21.26 3.19 -38.29
N VAL A 73 -20.39 3.95 -37.63
CA VAL A 73 -20.36 4.05 -36.17
C VAL A 73 -21.33 5.16 -35.72
N VAL A 74 -22.30 4.80 -34.89
CA VAL A 74 -23.36 5.70 -34.43
C VAL A 74 -23.36 5.78 -32.91
N ASP A 75 -23.17 7.00 -32.40
CA ASP A 75 -23.24 7.28 -30.98
C ASP A 75 -24.68 7.47 -30.53
N LEU A 76 -25.06 6.72 -29.50
CA LEU A 76 -26.31 6.96 -28.80
C LEU A 76 -26.16 8.21 -27.91
N PRO A 77 -27.25 8.92 -27.60
CA PRO A 77 -27.24 10.04 -26.67
C PRO A 77 -26.57 9.65 -25.35
N PRO A 78 -25.72 10.53 -24.78
CA PRO A 78 -24.94 10.19 -23.60
C PRO A 78 -25.85 10.00 -22.38
N THR A 79 -25.61 8.91 -21.66
CA THR A 79 -26.31 8.65 -20.39
C THR A 79 -25.56 9.30 -19.23
N ASP A 80 -26.30 9.97 -18.34
CA ASP A 80 -25.72 10.59 -17.15
C ASP A 80 -25.35 9.55 -16.07
N LEU A 81 -24.07 9.52 -15.71
CA LEU A 81 -23.47 8.66 -14.70
C LEU A 81 -23.64 9.22 -13.27
N SER A 82 -23.94 10.52 -13.12
CA SER A 82 -23.97 11.20 -11.80
C SER A 82 -24.98 10.60 -10.82
N THR A 83 -26.00 9.93 -11.36
CA THR A 83 -27.08 9.30 -10.60
C THR A 83 -26.76 7.86 -10.17
N ILE A 84 -25.62 7.31 -10.58
CA ILE A 84 -25.19 5.96 -10.22
C ILE A 84 -24.20 6.06 -9.06
N PRO A 85 -24.47 5.43 -7.89
CA PRO A 85 -23.58 5.45 -6.74
C PRO A 85 -22.14 4.99 -7.07
N GLU A 86 -21.13 5.63 -6.48
CA GLU A 86 -19.70 5.32 -6.75
C GLU A 86 -19.32 3.87 -6.37
N ASP A 87 -20.03 3.28 -5.40
CA ASP A 87 -19.81 1.91 -4.89
C ASP A 87 -20.52 0.81 -5.70
N THR A 88 -21.23 1.19 -6.78
CA THR A 88 -21.91 0.24 -7.66
C THR A 88 -20.89 -0.62 -8.41
N THR A 89 -21.11 -1.94 -8.44
CA THR A 89 -20.22 -2.89 -9.14
C THR A 89 -20.14 -2.59 -10.64
N LEU A 90 -19.06 -3.02 -11.30
CA LEU A 90 -18.88 -2.73 -12.72
C LEU A 90 -19.99 -3.36 -13.59
N GLY A 91 -20.38 -4.61 -13.33
CA GLY A 91 -21.46 -5.26 -14.06
C GLY A 91 -22.79 -4.55 -13.87
N ASP A 92 -23.15 -4.17 -12.64
CA ASP A 92 -24.36 -3.39 -12.36
C ASP A 92 -24.38 -2.06 -13.11
N ARG A 93 -23.25 -1.34 -13.12
CA ARG A 93 -23.11 -0.07 -13.85
C ARG A 93 -23.35 -0.27 -15.36
N ILE A 94 -22.76 -1.30 -15.95
CA ILE A 94 -22.92 -1.63 -17.37
C ILE A 94 -24.39 -1.95 -17.68
N SER A 95 -25.02 -2.85 -16.92
CA SER A 95 -26.43 -3.22 -17.13
C SER A 95 -27.36 -2.01 -17.00
N LEU A 96 -27.13 -1.14 -16.01
CA LEU A 96 -27.94 0.07 -15.82
C LEU A 96 -27.76 1.08 -16.96
N LEU A 97 -26.53 1.27 -17.45
CA LEU A 97 -26.24 2.13 -18.60
C LEU A 97 -26.93 1.64 -19.87
N VAL A 98 -26.81 0.34 -20.15
CA VAL A 98 -27.49 -0.31 -21.27
C VAL A 98 -28.98 -0.07 -21.16
N LYS A 99 -29.59 -0.40 -20.02
CA LYS A 99 -31.03 -0.24 -19.79
C LYS A 99 -31.53 1.18 -20.04
N ARG A 100 -30.79 2.19 -19.58
CA ARG A 100 -31.12 3.61 -19.80
C ARG A 100 -30.99 4.03 -21.27
N SER A 101 -30.17 3.33 -22.05
CA SER A 101 -29.89 3.64 -23.46
C SER A 101 -30.83 2.93 -24.44
N LEU A 102 -31.58 1.90 -24.01
CA LEU A 102 -32.41 1.07 -24.90
C LEU A 102 -33.49 1.86 -25.64
N GLU A 103 -34.06 2.91 -25.03
CA GLU A 103 -35.06 3.74 -25.72
C GLU A 103 -34.41 4.51 -26.89
N SER A 104 -33.19 5.00 -26.72
CA SER A 104 -32.46 5.65 -27.81
C SER A 104 -32.12 4.65 -28.92
N VAL A 105 -31.75 3.41 -28.57
CA VAL A 105 -31.58 2.32 -29.55
C VAL A 105 -32.87 2.11 -30.34
N ARG A 106 -34.01 2.02 -29.63
CA ARG A 106 -35.33 1.83 -30.25
C ARG A 106 -35.64 2.93 -31.26
N VAL A 107 -35.39 4.19 -30.92
CA VAL A 107 -35.60 5.34 -31.81
C VAL A 107 -34.74 5.23 -33.08
N VAL A 108 -33.44 4.91 -32.95
CA VAL A 108 -32.54 4.77 -34.10
C VAL A 108 -32.96 3.62 -35.03
N LEU A 109 -33.39 2.48 -34.47
CA LEU A 109 -33.82 1.32 -35.26
C LEU A 109 -35.19 1.50 -35.93
N LEU A 110 -36.01 2.45 -35.45
CA LEU A 110 -37.32 2.77 -36.01
C LEU A 110 -37.25 3.74 -37.21
N GLU A 111 -36.11 4.38 -37.47
CA GLU A 111 -35.97 5.24 -38.64
C GLU A 111 -36.18 4.43 -39.94
N PRO A 112 -37.08 4.84 -40.85
CA PRO A 112 -37.45 4.04 -42.02
C PRO A 112 -36.29 3.66 -42.95
N THR A 113 -35.23 4.48 -42.99
CA THR A 113 -34.02 4.22 -43.76
C THR A 113 -33.01 3.30 -43.05
N SER A 114 -33.28 2.96 -41.79
CA SER A 114 -32.31 2.38 -40.85
C SER A 114 -32.79 1.05 -40.24
N ARG A 115 -33.98 0.53 -40.60
CA ARG A 115 -34.49 -0.74 -40.06
C ARG A 115 -33.62 -1.91 -40.55
N PRO A 116 -32.86 -2.57 -39.66
CA PRO A 116 -31.93 -3.61 -40.07
C PRO A 116 -32.64 -4.94 -40.34
N LYS A 117 -32.02 -5.81 -41.13
CA LYS A 117 -32.46 -7.20 -41.35
C LYS A 117 -32.16 -8.10 -40.14
N ALA A 118 -31.14 -7.75 -39.35
CA ALA A 118 -30.80 -8.42 -38.10
C ALA A 118 -30.16 -7.44 -37.10
N LEU A 119 -30.34 -7.70 -35.82
CA LEU A 119 -29.67 -6.99 -34.74
C LEU A 119 -28.72 -7.96 -34.02
N VAL A 120 -27.45 -7.61 -33.87
CA VAL A 120 -26.48 -8.37 -33.08
C VAL A 120 -26.22 -7.61 -31.79
N ILE A 121 -26.34 -8.28 -30.64
CA ILE A 121 -26.23 -7.66 -29.32
C ILE A 121 -25.13 -8.30 -28.50
N ASP A 122 -24.46 -7.51 -27.67
CA ASP A 122 -23.68 -8.02 -26.55
C ASP A 122 -24.58 -8.65 -25.47
N ILE A 123 -24.01 -9.49 -24.59
CA ILE A 123 -24.75 -10.19 -23.53
C ILE A 123 -25.48 -9.25 -22.55
N PHE A 124 -24.87 -8.11 -22.18
CA PHE A 124 -25.50 -7.13 -21.30
C PHE A 124 -26.70 -6.45 -21.96
N CYS A 125 -26.80 -6.50 -23.29
CA CYS A 125 -27.88 -5.94 -24.09
C CYS A 125 -29.07 -6.88 -24.26
N SER A 126 -29.16 -7.99 -23.52
CA SER A 126 -30.26 -8.97 -23.63
C SER A 126 -31.69 -8.41 -23.48
N GLU A 127 -31.88 -7.24 -22.86
CA GLU A 127 -33.18 -6.54 -22.85
C GLU A 127 -33.63 -6.09 -24.26
N ALA A 128 -32.70 -5.93 -25.22
CA ALA A 128 -33.03 -5.65 -26.62
C ALA A 128 -33.76 -6.77 -27.36
N LEU A 129 -33.77 -7.99 -26.81
CA LEU A 129 -34.54 -9.11 -27.35
C LEU A 129 -36.05 -8.82 -27.38
N GLU A 130 -36.56 -8.04 -26.42
CA GLU A 130 -37.99 -7.72 -26.31
C GLU A 130 -38.47 -6.85 -27.46
N PHE A 131 -37.79 -5.73 -27.73
CA PHE A 131 -38.19 -4.87 -28.84
C PHE A 131 -37.78 -5.43 -30.21
N GLY A 132 -36.74 -6.27 -30.29
CA GLY A 132 -36.45 -6.99 -31.55
C GLY A 132 -37.64 -7.85 -31.98
N GLN A 133 -38.28 -8.53 -31.02
CA GLN A 133 -39.51 -9.27 -31.26
C GLN A 133 -40.66 -8.34 -31.69
N GLU A 134 -40.89 -7.22 -31.00
CA GLU A 134 -41.93 -6.24 -31.36
C GLU A 134 -41.75 -5.67 -32.77
N LEU A 135 -40.50 -5.38 -33.14
CA LEU A 135 -40.14 -4.84 -34.44
C LEU A 135 -39.95 -5.93 -35.51
N SER A 136 -40.19 -7.20 -35.18
CA SER A 136 -39.97 -8.34 -36.09
C SER A 136 -38.55 -8.34 -36.71
N ILE A 137 -37.54 -7.98 -35.92
CA ILE A 137 -36.12 -8.02 -36.28
C ILE A 137 -35.51 -9.21 -35.55
N PRO A 138 -34.88 -10.18 -36.25
CA PRO A 138 -34.18 -11.28 -35.60
C PRO A 138 -32.96 -10.73 -34.82
N VAL A 139 -32.87 -11.10 -33.55
CA VAL A 139 -31.81 -10.64 -32.64
C VAL A 139 -30.84 -11.79 -32.34
N TYR A 140 -29.58 -11.61 -32.67
CA TYR A 140 -28.49 -12.55 -32.39
C TYR A 140 -27.68 -12.06 -31.20
N THR A 141 -27.24 -12.96 -30.32
CA THR A 141 -26.33 -12.61 -29.22
C THR A 141 -24.89 -12.93 -29.64
N PHE A 142 -24.02 -11.93 -29.64
CA PHE A 142 -22.57 -12.13 -29.73
C PHE A 142 -22.03 -12.42 -28.34
N PHE A 143 -21.63 -13.67 -28.11
CA PHE A 143 -21.06 -14.12 -26.84
C PHE A 143 -19.53 -13.98 -26.92
N THR A 144 -19.01 -12.91 -26.32
CA THR A 144 -17.59 -12.50 -26.39
C THR A 144 -16.63 -13.38 -25.60
N THR A 145 -17.11 -14.46 -25.02
CA THR A 145 -16.37 -15.37 -24.13
C THR A 145 -16.40 -16.80 -24.66
N CYS A 146 -16.00 -17.77 -23.85
CA CYS A 146 -15.75 -19.16 -24.23
C CYS A 146 -17.01 -20.06 -24.19
N ALA A 147 -16.95 -21.20 -24.89
CA ALA A 147 -17.99 -22.22 -24.90
C ALA A 147 -18.25 -22.81 -23.50
N ALA A 148 -17.19 -22.98 -22.70
CA ALA A 148 -17.32 -23.41 -21.32
C ALA A 148 -18.23 -22.47 -20.52
N LEU A 149 -18.04 -21.15 -20.62
CA LEU A 149 -18.92 -20.20 -19.96
C LEU A 149 -20.33 -20.21 -20.58
N LEU A 150 -20.49 -20.38 -21.90
CA LEU A 150 -21.81 -20.46 -22.52
C LEU A 150 -22.63 -21.64 -21.99
N THR A 151 -22.04 -22.82 -21.90
CA THR A 151 -22.71 -24.01 -21.34
C THR A 151 -23.11 -23.80 -19.88
N PHE A 152 -22.25 -23.18 -19.08
CA PHE A 152 -22.59 -22.78 -17.71
C PHE A 152 -23.72 -21.75 -17.68
N SER A 153 -23.69 -20.73 -18.55
CA SER A 153 -24.75 -19.71 -18.64
C SER A 153 -26.11 -20.31 -18.97
N LEU A 154 -26.17 -21.27 -19.90
CA LEU A 154 -27.41 -21.97 -20.25
C LEU A 154 -27.91 -22.89 -19.11
N TYR A 155 -27.00 -23.40 -18.26
CA TYR A 155 -27.34 -24.23 -17.11
C TYR A 155 -27.66 -23.42 -15.84
N LEU A 156 -27.18 -22.18 -15.72
CA LEU A 156 -27.33 -21.36 -14.52
C LEU A 156 -28.79 -21.20 -14.06
N PRO A 157 -29.80 -20.99 -14.93
CA PRO A 157 -31.19 -20.92 -14.48
C PRO A 157 -31.71 -22.20 -13.82
N THR A 158 -31.28 -23.37 -14.32
CA THR A 158 -31.59 -24.66 -13.70
C THR A 158 -30.89 -24.78 -12.35
N LEU A 159 -29.60 -24.44 -12.30
CA LEU A 159 -28.81 -24.48 -11.08
C LEU A 159 -29.38 -23.54 -9.99
N ASP A 160 -29.80 -22.33 -10.37
CA ASP A 160 -30.43 -21.35 -9.46
C ASP A 160 -31.73 -21.90 -8.85
N HIS A 161 -32.50 -22.68 -9.62
CA HIS A 161 -33.74 -23.30 -9.17
C HIS A 161 -33.50 -24.53 -8.28
N GLU A 162 -32.52 -25.38 -8.63
CA GLU A 162 -32.28 -26.67 -7.97
C GLU A 162 -31.49 -26.52 -6.65
N VAL A 163 -30.65 -25.50 -6.53
CA VAL A 163 -29.80 -25.32 -5.35
C VAL A 163 -30.43 -24.36 -4.35
N GLU A 164 -30.62 -24.84 -3.12
CA GLU A 164 -30.94 -23.99 -1.97
C GLU A 164 -29.65 -23.43 -1.34
N GLY A 165 -29.57 -22.12 -1.12
CA GLY A 165 -28.40 -21.47 -0.51
C GLY A 165 -27.33 -20.99 -1.51
N GLU A 166 -26.11 -20.70 -1.06
CA GLU A 166 -25.04 -20.24 -1.95
C GLU A 166 -24.39 -21.40 -2.71
N PHE A 167 -23.98 -21.17 -3.96
CA PHE A 167 -23.26 -22.19 -4.74
C PHE A 167 -21.90 -22.56 -4.12
N THR A 168 -21.31 -21.64 -3.35
CA THR A 168 -20.05 -21.85 -2.62
C THR A 168 -20.18 -22.82 -1.44
N ASP A 169 -21.40 -23.02 -0.94
CA ASP A 169 -21.66 -23.89 0.21
C ASP A 169 -21.95 -25.34 -0.20
N MET A 170 -22.00 -25.62 -1.50
CA MET A 170 -22.27 -26.96 -1.98
C MET A 170 -21.14 -27.93 -1.61
N PRO A 171 -21.46 -29.19 -1.26
CA PRO A 171 -20.48 -30.17 -0.78
C PRO A 171 -19.55 -30.71 -1.88
N GLY A 172 -19.70 -30.27 -3.13
CA GLY A 172 -18.93 -30.77 -4.26
C GLY A 172 -18.95 -29.82 -5.45
N PRO A 173 -18.19 -30.16 -6.52
CA PRO A 173 -18.08 -29.32 -7.69
C PRO A 173 -19.40 -29.28 -8.46
N ILE A 174 -19.65 -28.14 -9.13
CA ILE A 174 -20.81 -27.93 -10.00
C ILE A 174 -20.62 -28.74 -11.28
N ARG A 175 -21.58 -29.61 -11.57
CA ARG A 175 -21.55 -30.51 -12.73
C ARG A 175 -22.45 -29.98 -13.83
N VAL A 176 -21.89 -29.17 -14.72
CA VAL A 176 -22.59 -28.76 -15.95
C VAL A 176 -22.74 -29.99 -16.86
N PRO A 177 -23.95 -30.30 -17.36
CA PRO A 177 -24.19 -31.49 -18.18
C PRO A 177 -23.24 -31.62 -19.37
N GLY A 178 -22.56 -32.76 -19.52
CA GLY A 178 -21.64 -33.01 -20.64
C GLY A 178 -20.33 -32.21 -20.61
N CYS A 179 -20.10 -31.38 -19.59
CA CYS A 179 -18.94 -30.49 -19.49
C CYS A 179 -18.03 -30.86 -18.32
N ARG A 180 -16.88 -30.19 -18.23
CA ARG A 180 -15.99 -30.29 -17.05
C ARG A 180 -16.68 -29.68 -15.83
N SER A 181 -16.41 -30.23 -14.65
CA SER A 181 -16.97 -29.71 -13.41
C SER A 181 -16.23 -28.46 -12.95
N TYR A 182 -16.97 -27.52 -12.36
CA TYR A 182 -16.43 -26.28 -11.82
C TYR A 182 -16.30 -26.40 -10.30
N ARG A 183 -15.17 -25.98 -9.76
CA ARG A 183 -15.05 -25.80 -8.32
C ARG A 183 -15.76 -24.49 -7.93
N PRO A 184 -16.39 -24.40 -6.75
CA PRO A 184 -17.09 -23.17 -6.39
C PRO A 184 -16.18 -21.92 -6.36
N GLU A 185 -14.90 -22.09 -6.06
CA GLU A 185 -13.90 -21.00 -6.11
C GLU A 185 -13.62 -20.47 -7.53
N ASP A 186 -13.87 -21.28 -8.56
CA ASP A 186 -13.61 -20.94 -9.97
C ASP A 186 -14.83 -20.26 -10.64
N LEU A 187 -15.93 -20.07 -9.92
CA LEU A 187 -17.10 -19.37 -10.43
C LEU A 187 -16.79 -17.89 -10.73
N LEU A 188 -17.58 -17.29 -11.61
CA LEU A 188 -17.60 -15.83 -11.77
C LEU A 188 -17.88 -15.18 -10.42
N ASP A 189 -17.17 -14.11 -10.08
CA ASP A 189 -17.30 -13.46 -8.78
C ASP A 189 -18.75 -13.05 -8.43
N PRO A 190 -19.56 -12.52 -9.37
CA PRO A 190 -20.97 -12.24 -9.08
C PRO A 190 -21.82 -13.48 -8.81
N VAL A 191 -21.41 -14.64 -9.31
CA VAL A 191 -22.12 -15.92 -9.14
C VAL A 191 -21.79 -16.58 -7.80
N LYS A 192 -20.68 -16.20 -7.15
CA LYS A 192 -20.32 -16.69 -5.81
C LYS A 192 -21.23 -16.17 -4.70
N ASN A 193 -21.97 -15.09 -4.94
CA ASN A 193 -22.89 -14.50 -3.97
C ASN A 193 -24.23 -14.18 -4.62
N ARG A 194 -25.22 -15.04 -4.38
CA ARG A 194 -26.56 -14.93 -5.00
C ARG A 194 -27.40 -13.77 -4.46
N LYS A 195 -26.93 -13.07 -3.42
CA LYS A 195 -27.68 -12.00 -2.74
C LYS A 195 -27.40 -10.61 -3.29
N ILE A 196 -26.38 -10.44 -4.13
CA ILE A 196 -26.04 -9.13 -4.71
C ILE A 196 -26.86 -8.84 -5.97
N GLU A 197 -26.98 -7.56 -6.32
CA GLU A 197 -27.71 -7.14 -7.51
C GLU A 197 -27.05 -7.65 -8.80
N GLU A 198 -25.72 -7.69 -8.84
CA GLU A 198 -24.95 -8.15 -10.01
C GLU A 198 -25.27 -9.61 -10.38
N TYR A 199 -25.53 -10.47 -9.38
CA TYR A 199 -26.01 -11.84 -9.64
C TYR A 199 -27.35 -11.84 -10.37
N ARG A 200 -28.28 -10.97 -9.97
CA ARG A 200 -29.61 -10.87 -10.56
C ARG A 200 -29.53 -10.42 -12.01
N TRP A 201 -28.62 -9.51 -12.34
CA TRP A 201 -28.31 -9.13 -13.72
C TRP A 201 -27.73 -10.29 -14.53
N ILE A 202 -26.73 -11.01 -13.98
CA ILE A 202 -26.15 -12.18 -14.66
C ILE A 202 -27.22 -13.24 -14.94
N LEU A 203 -28.06 -13.57 -13.95
CA LEU A 203 -29.15 -14.52 -14.11
C LEU A 203 -30.18 -14.02 -15.15
N LEU A 204 -30.50 -12.72 -15.15
CA LEU A 204 -31.39 -12.11 -16.15
C LEU A 204 -30.81 -12.26 -17.57
N HIS A 205 -29.55 -11.91 -17.77
CA HIS A 205 -28.91 -11.96 -19.07
C HIS A 205 -28.79 -13.40 -19.58
N PHE A 206 -28.38 -14.34 -18.72
CA PHE A 206 -28.19 -15.74 -19.09
C PHE A 206 -29.52 -16.47 -19.35
N SER A 207 -30.55 -16.22 -18.55
CA SER A 207 -31.89 -16.81 -18.75
C SER A 207 -32.54 -16.38 -20.09
N ARG A 208 -32.04 -15.31 -20.71
CA ARG A 208 -32.55 -14.80 -21.99
C ARG A 208 -31.80 -15.32 -23.22
N LEU A 209 -30.64 -15.96 -23.06
CA LEU A 209 -29.89 -16.56 -24.16
C LEU A 209 -30.75 -17.46 -25.07
N PRO A 210 -31.65 -18.33 -24.55
CA PRO A 210 -32.51 -19.17 -25.39
C PRO A 210 -33.52 -18.39 -26.25
N ARG A 211 -33.73 -17.09 -26.00
CA ARG A 211 -34.68 -16.26 -26.75
C ARG A 211 -34.07 -15.60 -27.99
N ALA A 212 -32.75 -15.66 -28.17
CA ALA A 212 -32.09 -15.12 -29.35
C ALA A 212 -32.43 -15.95 -30.61
N ALA A 213 -32.26 -15.37 -31.80
CA ALA A 213 -32.37 -16.07 -33.07
C ALA A 213 -31.15 -16.96 -33.36
N GLY A 214 -30.01 -16.64 -32.75
CA GLY A 214 -28.73 -17.33 -32.90
C GLY A 214 -27.73 -16.80 -31.88
N ILE A 215 -26.78 -17.63 -31.48
CA ILE A 215 -25.66 -17.24 -30.62
C ILE A 215 -24.39 -17.31 -31.46
N LEU A 216 -23.73 -16.18 -31.63
CA LEU A 216 -22.42 -16.06 -32.28
C LEU A 216 -21.36 -16.18 -31.19
N LEU A 217 -20.56 -17.24 -31.22
CA LEU A 217 -19.62 -17.58 -30.15
C LEU A 217 -18.18 -17.37 -30.62
N ASN A 218 -17.41 -16.57 -29.88
CA ASN A 218 -16.02 -16.24 -30.21
C ASN A 218 -15.04 -17.37 -29.82
N THR A 219 -15.23 -18.54 -30.42
CA THR A 219 -14.39 -19.74 -30.24
C THR A 219 -14.34 -20.55 -31.54
N TRP A 220 -13.59 -21.66 -31.56
CA TRP A 220 -13.54 -22.62 -32.65
C TRP A 220 -13.50 -24.06 -32.13
N GLU A 221 -13.83 -25.03 -32.98
CA GLU A 221 -14.05 -26.43 -32.62
C GLU A 221 -12.87 -27.07 -31.87
N ASP A 222 -11.64 -26.85 -32.37
CA ASP A 222 -10.43 -27.46 -31.80
C ASP A 222 -10.04 -26.85 -30.44
N LEU A 223 -10.49 -25.64 -30.11
CA LEU A 223 -10.16 -24.98 -28.83
C LEU A 223 -10.97 -25.56 -27.68
N GLU A 224 -12.27 -25.80 -27.90
CA GLU A 224 -13.22 -26.17 -26.84
C GLU A 224 -14.11 -27.37 -27.22
N PRO A 225 -13.53 -28.50 -27.68
CA PRO A 225 -14.31 -29.60 -28.26
C PRO A 225 -15.31 -30.22 -27.29
N VAL A 226 -14.99 -30.25 -25.99
CA VAL A 226 -15.87 -30.85 -24.96
C VAL A 226 -17.14 -30.03 -24.77
N SER A 227 -17.01 -28.72 -24.54
CA SER A 227 -18.15 -27.84 -24.30
C SER A 227 -19.01 -27.69 -25.56
N LEU A 228 -18.38 -27.65 -26.74
CA LEU A 228 -19.08 -27.58 -28.02
C LEU A 228 -19.82 -28.88 -28.35
N ALA A 229 -19.22 -30.05 -28.08
CA ALA A 229 -19.91 -31.33 -28.20
C ALA A 229 -21.08 -31.42 -27.23
N ALA A 230 -20.94 -30.92 -25.99
CA ALA A 230 -22.04 -30.88 -25.03
C ALA A 230 -23.24 -30.09 -25.58
N LEU A 231 -23.02 -28.88 -26.12
CA LEU A 231 -24.09 -28.08 -26.75
C LEU A 231 -24.80 -28.81 -27.90
N LYS A 232 -24.08 -29.64 -28.66
CA LYS A 232 -24.58 -30.34 -29.86
C LYS A 232 -25.24 -31.70 -29.54
N GLU A 233 -24.80 -32.38 -28.49
CA GLU A 233 -25.10 -33.80 -28.27
C GLU A 233 -25.75 -34.08 -26.92
N ASN A 234 -25.54 -33.24 -25.90
CA ASN A 234 -26.04 -33.53 -24.56
C ASN A 234 -27.57 -33.33 -24.49
N PRO A 235 -28.33 -34.32 -23.96
CA PRO A 235 -29.78 -34.24 -23.87
C PRO A 235 -30.30 -33.00 -23.12
N PHE A 236 -29.55 -32.49 -22.14
CA PHE A 236 -29.94 -31.27 -21.42
C PHE A 236 -30.01 -30.08 -22.37
N PHE A 237 -28.93 -29.79 -23.11
CA PHE A 237 -28.88 -28.64 -24.01
C PHE A 237 -29.81 -28.78 -25.22
N LEU A 238 -30.01 -30.00 -25.72
CA LEU A 238 -30.95 -30.29 -26.80
C LEU A 238 -32.43 -30.10 -26.41
N GLN A 239 -32.74 -30.14 -25.11
CA GLN A 239 -34.09 -29.88 -24.59
C GLN A 239 -34.35 -28.40 -24.32
N ILE A 240 -33.29 -27.61 -24.14
CA ILE A 240 -33.44 -26.15 -24.13
C ILE A 240 -33.87 -25.74 -25.54
N PRO A 241 -34.88 -24.87 -25.71
CA PRO A 241 -35.18 -24.26 -27.00
C PRO A 241 -34.09 -23.23 -27.35
N ALA A 242 -32.83 -23.63 -27.23
CA ALA A 242 -31.68 -22.80 -27.47
C ALA A 242 -31.53 -22.58 -28.98
N PRO A 243 -31.18 -21.37 -29.40
CA PRO A 243 -30.97 -21.11 -30.81
C PRO A 243 -29.67 -21.75 -31.31
N PRO A 244 -29.49 -21.83 -32.64
CA PRO A 244 -28.24 -22.30 -33.22
C PRO A 244 -27.03 -21.52 -32.67
N VAL A 245 -25.98 -22.26 -32.31
CA VAL A 245 -24.69 -21.70 -31.86
C VAL A 245 -23.70 -21.76 -33.03
N TYR A 246 -23.15 -20.60 -33.41
CA TYR A 246 -22.20 -20.44 -34.49
C TYR A 246 -20.83 -20.10 -33.93
N THR A 247 -19.86 -21.00 -34.05
CA THR A 247 -18.46 -20.74 -33.68
C THR A 247 -17.79 -19.90 -34.77
N ILE A 248 -17.45 -18.65 -34.45
CA ILE A 248 -16.93 -17.66 -35.41
C ILE A 248 -15.53 -17.15 -35.06
N GLY A 249 -14.90 -17.73 -34.04
CA GLY A 249 -13.60 -17.30 -33.54
C GLY A 249 -12.41 -17.78 -34.38
N PRO A 250 -11.22 -17.19 -34.17
CA PRO A 250 -10.97 -16.03 -33.33
C PRO A 250 -11.39 -14.71 -34.00
N VAL A 251 -12.31 -14.00 -33.35
CA VAL A 251 -12.65 -12.61 -33.64
C VAL A 251 -11.80 -11.73 -32.72
N ILE A 252 -10.61 -11.38 -33.22
CA ILE A 252 -9.62 -10.56 -32.56
C ILE A 252 -9.18 -9.46 -33.52
N LYS A 253 -8.79 -8.31 -32.94
CA LYS A 253 -8.25 -7.18 -33.70
C LYS A 253 -7.12 -7.65 -34.62
N GLN A 254 -7.26 -7.43 -35.92
CA GLN A 254 -6.20 -7.72 -36.89
C GLN A 254 -5.13 -6.63 -36.87
N ALA A 255 -3.88 -7.00 -37.17
CA ALA A 255 -2.80 -6.04 -37.32
C ALA A 255 -2.99 -5.26 -38.63
N GLU A 256 -3.52 -4.04 -38.54
CA GLU A 256 -3.65 -3.15 -39.69
C GLU A 256 -2.33 -2.37 -39.88
N GLY A 257 -1.73 -2.44 -41.07
CA GLY A 257 -0.41 -1.88 -41.38
C GLY A 257 -0.29 -0.35 -41.36
N SER A 258 -1.31 0.36 -40.86
CA SER A 258 -1.38 1.83 -40.86
C SER A 258 -1.92 2.41 -39.54
N GLU A 259 -1.79 1.70 -38.42
CA GLU A 259 -2.21 2.26 -37.14
C GLU A 259 -1.31 3.44 -36.72
N MET A 260 -1.95 4.58 -36.44
CA MET A 260 -1.25 5.77 -35.96
C MET A 260 -0.82 5.53 -34.50
N LEU A 261 0.43 5.11 -34.32
CA LEU A 261 0.98 4.87 -32.99
C LEU A 261 1.15 6.19 -32.24
N THR A 262 0.79 6.19 -30.96
CA THR A 262 1.22 7.26 -30.06
C THR A 262 2.75 7.23 -29.95
N PRO A 263 3.41 8.37 -29.64
CA PRO A 263 4.87 8.41 -29.48
C PRO A 263 5.39 7.37 -28.47
N SER A 264 4.65 7.16 -27.37
CA SER A 264 4.99 6.17 -26.34
C SER A 264 4.84 4.73 -26.83
N ASN A 265 3.80 4.43 -27.63
CA ASN A 265 3.65 3.10 -28.23
C ASN A 265 4.78 2.82 -29.24
N ALA A 266 5.13 3.83 -30.06
CA ALA A 266 6.23 3.71 -31.01
C ALA A 266 7.58 3.47 -30.31
N GLU A 267 7.85 4.14 -29.18
CA GLU A 267 9.05 3.92 -28.37
C GLU A 267 9.09 2.49 -27.80
N SER A 268 7.96 2.01 -27.25
CA SER A 268 7.86 0.66 -26.68
C SER A 268 8.08 -0.42 -27.74
N LEU A 269 7.53 -0.25 -28.94
CA LEU A 269 7.73 -1.18 -30.06
C LEU A 269 9.18 -1.12 -30.58
N THR A 270 9.76 0.07 -30.71
CA THR A 270 11.19 0.23 -31.09
C THR A 270 12.13 -0.42 -30.08
N TRP A 271 11.79 -0.38 -28.78
CA TRP A 271 12.53 -1.11 -27.76
C TRP A 271 12.37 -2.61 -27.91
N LEU A 272 11.16 -3.09 -28.21
CA LEU A 272 10.84 -4.51 -28.41
C LEU A 272 11.60 -5.09 -29.61
N ASP A 273 11.70 -4.34 -30.71
CA ASP A 273 12.44 -4.72 -31.94
C ASP A 273 13.93 -5.02 -31.68
N ARG A 274 14.48 -4.51 -30.58
CA ARG A 274 15.89 -4.71 -30.19
C ARG A 274 16.10 -5.92 -29.29
N GLN A 275 15.04 -6.63 -28.89
CA GLN A 275 15.14 -7.77 -27.99
C GLN A 275 15.27 -9.09 -28.76
N PRO A 276 15.91 -10.13 -28.18
CA PRO A 276 15.90 -11.46 -28.77
C PRO A 276 14.47 -12.02 -28.94
N PRO A 277 14.24 -12.89 -29.93
CA PRO A 277 12.95 -13.58 -30.08
C PRO A 277 12.52 -14.27 -28.78
N GLU A 278 11.23 -14.19 -28.47
CA GLU A 278 10.59 -14.88 -27.33
C GLU A 278 11.22 -14.57 -25.96
N SER A 279 11.89 -13.41 -25.82
CA SER A 279 12.64 -13.06 -24.60
C SER A 279 11.97 -12.01 -23.70
N VAL A 280 10.79 -11.51 -24.08
CA VAL A 280 10.08 -10.44 -23.38
C VAL A 280 8.73 -10.93 -22.90
N LEU A 281 8.47 -10.78 -21.60
CA LEU A 281 7.16 -11.05 -21.00
C LEU A 281 6.24 -9.84 -21.17
N PHE A 282 5.09 -10.02 -21.82
CA PHE A 282 4.03 -9.01 -21.84
C PHE A 282 3.05 -9.26 -20.70
N ILE A 283 2.85 -8.25 -19.85
CA ILE A 283 2.08 -8.36 -18.61
C ILE A 283 0.96 -7.34 -18.65
N THR A 284 -0.27 -7.84 -18.64
CA THR A 284 -1.48 -7.02 -18.60
C THR A 284 -2.58 -7.78 -17.86
N PHE A 285 -3.36 -7.05 -17.07
CA PHE A 285 -4.56 -7.56 -16.41
C PHE A 285 -5.83 -7.05 -17.11
N GLY A 286 -5.72 -6.82 -18.43
CA GLY A 286 -6.83 -6.33 -19.25
C GLY A 286 -7.15 -4.84 -19.03
N SER A 287 -8.28 -4.40 -19.58
CA SER A 287 -8.69 -2.99 -19.54
C SER A 287 -9.23 -2.55 -18.17
N GLY A 288 -9.85 -3.47 -17.42
CA GLY A 288 -10.48 -3.20 -16.12
C GLY A 288 -9.76 -3.81 -14.92
N GLY A 289 -8.82 -4.74 -15.13
CA GLY A 289 -8.12 -5.39 -14.02
C GLY A 289 -7.16 -4.44 -13.31
N THR A 290 -7.19 -4.51 -12.00
CA THR A 290 -6.36 -3.71 -11.08
C THR A 290 -5.90 -4.62 -9.95
N LEU A 291 -4.72 -4.33 -9.40
CA LEU A 291 -4.10 -5.08 -8.31
C LEU A 291 -4.16 -4.26 -7.03
N THR A 292 -4.10 -4.90 -5.87
CA THR A 292 -3.82 -4.15 -4.62
C THR A 292 -2.39 -3.60 -4.64
N ILE A 293 -2.08 -2.62 -3.79
CA ILE A 293 -0.72 -2.09 -3.67
C ILE A 293 0.28 -3.19 -3.27
N GLU A 294 -0.16 -4.13 -2.42
CA GLU A 294 0.63 -5.29 -2.01
C GLU A 294 0.91 -6.20 -3.20
N GLN A 295 -0.12 -6.60 -3.96
CA GLN A 295 0.03 -7.44 -5.15
C GLN A 295 0.88 -6.76 -6.23
N LEU A 296 0.70 -5.45 -6.44
CA LEU A 296 1.49 -4.66 -7.38
C LEU A 296 2.97 -4.65 -6.96
N THR A 297 3.24 -4.48 -5.66
CA THR A 297 4.60 -4.46 -5.10
C THR A 297 5.27 -5.82 -5.24
N GLU A 298 4.58 -6.90 -4.87
CA GLU A 298 5.11 -8.27 -5.01
C GLU A 298 5.36 -8.65 -6.47
N LEU A 299 4.46 -8.25 -7.38
CA LEU A 299 4.68 -8.46 -8.81
C LEU A 299 5.91 -7.69 -9.31
N ALA A 300 6.09 -6.43 -8.89
CA ALA A 300 7.26 -5.64 -9.26
C ALA A 300 8.56 -6.29 -8.77
N TRP A 301 8.60 -6.76 -7.51
CA TRP A 301 9.75 -7.50 -6.97
C TRP A 301 10.00 -8.80 -7.72
N GLY A 302 8.95 -9.58 -8.00
CA GLY A 302 9.05 -10.82 -8.75
C GLY A 302 9.64 -10.60 -10.15
N LEU A 303 9.21 -9.54 -10.84
CA LEU A 303 9.74 -9.17 -12.15
C LEU A 303 11.20 -8.74 -12.10
N GLU A 304 11.59 -7.92 -11.12
CA GLU A 304 12.99 -7.52 -10.93
C GLU A 304 13.88 -8.73 -10.63
N LEU A 305 13.46 -9.58 -9.69
CA LEU A 305 14.22 -10.79 -9.31
C LEU A 305 14.30 -11.82 -10.43
N SER A 306 13.31 -11.89 -11.32
CA SER A 306 13.30 -12.81 -12.45
C SER A 306 14.41 -12.54 -13.47
N GLN A 307 14.94 -11.31 -13.50
CA GLN A 307 15.90 -10.83 -14.49
C GLN A 307 15.42 -11.00 -15.95
N GLN A 308 14.12 -11.26 -16.16
CA GLN A 308 13.51 -11.33 -17.48
C GLN A 308 13.20 -9.93 -17.99
N ARG A 309 13.23 -9.76 -19.31
CA ARG A 309 12.75 -8.53 -19.94
C ARG A 309 11.23 -8.55 -19.90
N PHE A 310 10.59 -7.42 -19.65
CA PHE A 310 9.15 -7.34 -19.63
C PHE A 310 8.63 -6.00 -20.14
N VAL A 311 7.39 -6.02 -20.66
CA VAL A 311 6.55 -4.85 -20.88
C VAL A 311 5.34 -5.03 -19.99
N TRP A 312 5.16 -4.13 -19.02
CA TRP A 312 4.09 -4.22 -18.03
C TRP A 312 3.16 -3.02 -18.12
N VAL A 313 1.87 -3.29 -18.39
CA VAL A 313 0.81 -2.28 -18.35
C VAL A 313 0.31 -2.13 -16.92
N VAL A 314 0.71 -1.04 -16.26
CA VAL A 314 0.39 -0.75 -14.86
C VAL A 314 -0.82 0.17 -14.76
N ARG A 315 -1.73 -0.12 -13.81
CA ARG A 315 -2.86 0.74 -13.44
C ARG A 315 -2.79 1.11 -11.95
N ALA A 316 -3.52 2.15 -11.58
CA ALA A 316 -3.70 2.54 -10.19
C ALA A 316 -4.25 1.37 -9.34
N PRO A 317 -3.70 1.11 -8.14
CA PRO A 317 -4.19 0.04 -7.27
C PRO A 317 -5.67 0.13 -6.89
N THR A 318 -6.31 -1.01 -6.63
CA THR A 318 -7.73 -1.11 -6.17
C THR A 318 -7.93 -0.47 -4.80
N ASP A 319 -6.98 -0.71 -3.91
CA ASP A 319 -6.90 -0.17 -2.56
C ASP A 319 -6.03 1.09 -2.53
N ASN A 320 -5.99 1.83 -3.64
CA ASN A 320 -5.73 3.25 -3.57
C ASN A 320 -6.84 3.89 -2.74
N VAL A 321 -6.68 3.81 -1.43
CA VAL A 321 -7.18 4.78 -0.48
C VAL A 321 -6.80 6.11 -1.10
N ARG A 322 -7.78 6.82 -1.66
CA ARG A 322 -7.67 8.24 -1.98
C ARG A 322 -7.00 8.86 -0.75
N HIS A 323 -5.72 9.20 -0.87
CA HIS A 323 -4.84 9.53 0.25
C HIS A 323 -4.79 8.49 1.38
N VAL A 324 -3.94 7.44 1.29
CA VAL A 324 -3.05 7.25 2.45
C VAL A 324 -2.28 8.55 2.49
N ASP A 325 -2.65 9.42 3.41
CA ASP A 325 -1.92 10.64 3.71
C ASP A 325 -0.48 10.18 4.03
N PHE A 326 0.38 10.16 3.02
CA PHE A 326 1.77 9.71 3.16
C PHE A 326 2.46 10.62 4.19
N GLU A 327 2.03 11.89 4.22
CA GLU A 327 2.42 12.84 5.25
C GLU A 327 1.79 12.50 6.60
N GLY A 328 0.55 12.04 6.67
CA GLY A 328 -0.15 11.62 7.89
C GLY A 328 0.39 10.33 8.52
N LYS A 329 0.55 9.26 7.73
CA LYS A 329 1.07 7.96 8.21
C LYS A 329 2.52 8.06 8.63
N PHE A 330 3.34 8.81 7.89
CA PHE A 330 4.75 9.00 8.20
C PHE A 330 5.06 10.34 8.89
N ALA A 331 4.02 11.03 9.37
CA ALA A 331 4.14 12.30 10.10
C ALA A 331 5.20 12.27 11.22
N PRO A 332 5.34 11.18 12.00
CA PRO A 332 6.38 11.09 13.04
C PRO A 332 7.82 11.17 12.54
N PHE A 333 8.05 10.97 11.23
CA PHE A 333 9.36 10.92 10.60
C PHE A 333 9.60 12.05 9.60
N LEU A 334 8.64 12.97 9.44
CA LEU A 334 8.80 14.14 8.59
C LEU A 334 9.73 15.16 9.25
N ARG A 335 10.69 15.67 8.46
CA ARG A 335 11.61 16.76 8.82
C ARG A 335 11.17 18.04 8.11
N HIS A 336 11.05 19.13 8.88
CA HIS A 336 10.63 20.45 8.39
C HIS A 336 11.65 21.56 8.65
N ASP A 337 12.90 21.22 8.98
CA ASP A 337 13.95 22.22 9.22
C ASP A 337 14.50 22.81 7.89
N VAL A 338 15.41 23.78 7.96
CA VAL A 338 15.90 24.50 6.75
C VAL A 338 16.65 23.60 5.76
N TYR A 339 16.92 22.35 6.16
CA TYR A 339 17.59 21.35 5.34
C TYR A 339 16.58 20.48 4.58
N GLY A 340 15.26 20.73 4.67
CA GLY A 340 14.23 20.06 3.88
C GLY A 340 14.08 18.55 4.17
N ARG A 341 13.36 17.83 3.31
CA ARG A 341 13.17 16.36 3.45
C ARG A 341 14.53 15.65 3.52
N PHE A 342 14.68 14.74 4.49
CA PHE A 342 15.94 14.01 4.81
C PHE A 342 17.11 14.88 5.25
N GLY A 343 16.92 16.19 5.37
CA GLY A 343 18.02 17.12 5.49
C GLY A 343 18.81 17.30 4.18
N HIS A 344 18.21 17.00 3.01
CA HIS A 344 18.81 17.08 1.66
C HIS A 344 18.26 18.22 0.77
N GLY A 345 17.37 19.06 1.28
CA GLY A 345 16.89 20.25 0.60
C GLY A 345 18.02 21.22 0.23
N GLU A 346 17.79 22.01 -0.82
CA GLU A 346 18.74 23.02 -1.24
C GLU A 346 18.90 24.09 -0.15
N LEU A 347 20.14 24.27 0.30
CA LEU A 347 20.43 25.22 1.36
C LEU A 347 20.44 26.67 0.83
N PRO A 348 19.80 27.61 1.56
CA PRO A 348 19.99 29.03 1.32
C PRO A 348 21.47 29.43 1.35
N TRP A 349 21.86 30.43 0.57
CA TRP A 349 23.25 30.85 0.46
C TRP A 349 23.85 31.28 1.81
N ALA A 350 23.05 31.95 2.66
CA ALA A 350 23.44 32.33 4.02
C ALA A 350 23.78 31.10 4.91
N GLU A 351 23.00 30.02 4.79
CA GLU A 351 23.25 28.77 5.51
C GLU A 351 24.57 28.14 5.07
N LYS A 352 24.83 28.11 3.76
CA LYS A 352 26.09 27.58 3.20
C LYS A 352 27.31 28.33 3.74
N VAL A 353 27.26 29.66 3.80
CA VAL A 353 28.36 30.49 4.35
C VAL A 353 28.57 30.21 5.82
N LEU A 354 27.50 30.14 6.61
CA LEU A 354 27.65 29.91 8.04
C LEU A 354 28.19 28.52 8.34
N ILE A 355 27.71 27.50 7.62
CA ILE A 355 28.25 26.13 7.74
C ILE A 355 29.72 26.13 7.35
N ALA A 356 30.11 26.77 6.23
CA ALA A 356 31.51 26.85 5.81
C ALA A 356 32.39 27.54 6.87
N PHE A 357 31.91 28.64 7.46
CA PHE A 357 32.62 29.32 8.55
C PHE A 357 32.74 28.43 9.80
N ALA A 358 31.65 27.77 10.22
CA ALA A 358 31.65 26.88 11.37
C ALA A 358 32.54 25.65 11.16
N MET A 359 32.62 25.14 9.93
CA MET A 359 33.49 24.02 9.54
C MET A 359 34.97 24.33 9.73
N VAL A 360 35.39 25.58 9.50
CA VAL A 360 36.79 26.01 9.66
C VAL A 360 37.10 26.41 11.09
N THR A 361 36.13 26.97 11.82
CA THR A 361 36.37 27.57 13.14
C THR A 361 35.92 26.69 14.30
N LEU A 362 34.63 26.32 14.33
CA LEU A 362 33.97 25.72 15.47
C LEU A 362 34.12 24.18 15.50
N VAL A 363 33.94 23.55 14.34
CA VAL A 363 33.97 22.08 14.20
C VAL A 363 35.32 21.48 14.62
N PRO A 364 36.49 21.99 14.19
CA PRO A 364 37.78 21.41 14.58
C PRO A 364 38.02 21.50 16.08
N VAL A 365 37.65 22.64 16.69
CA VAL A 365 37.77 22.86 18.14
C VAL A 365 36.87 21.87 18.90
N ARG A 366 35.59 21.79 18.53
CA ARG A 366 34.64 20.88 19.20
C ARG A 366 35.02 19.42 19.03
N LEU A 367 35.41 18.99 17.83
CA LEU A 367 35.87 17.62 17.58
C LEU A 367 37.08 17.28 18.43
N THR A 368 38.06 18.17 18.51
CA THR A 368 39.27 17.97 19.32
C THR A 368 38.92 17.85 20.79
N VAL A 369 38.11 18.76 21.34
CA VAL A 369 37.70 18.74 22.75
C VAL A 369 36.85 17.49 23.06
N CYS A 370 35.88 17.15 22.21
CA CYS A 370 35.06 15.95 22.39
C CYS A 370 35.90 14.66 22.35
N ALA A 371 36.85 14.57 21.41
CA ALA A 371 37.75 13.42 21.28
C ALA A 371 38.68 13.29 22.49
N THR A 372 39.27 14.40 22.97
CA THR A 372 40.14 14.37 24.15
C THR A 372 39.35 14.00 25.42
N MET A 373 38.12 14.50 25.58
CA MET A 373 37.24 14.12 26.69
C MET A 373 36.88 12.64 26.67
N LEU A 374 36.53 12.09 25.50
CA LEU A 374 36.21 10.66 25.35
C LEU A 374 37.43 9.78 25.63
N ALA A 375 38.61 10.17 25.12
CA ALA A 375 39.87 9.45 25.38
C ALA A 375 40.24 9.50 26.87
N PHE A 376 40.10 10.65 27.51
CA PHE A 376 40.32 10.80 28.96
C PHE A 376 39.36 9.93 29.77
N TYR A 377 38.07 9.97 29.45
CA TYR A 377 37.08 9.16 30.18
C TYR A 377 37.29 7.67 29.96
N TYR A 378 37.68 7.26 28.76
CA TYR A 378 38.08 5.89 28.46
C TYR A 378 39.28 5.46 29.30
N LEU A 379 40.31 6.29 29.42
CA LEU A 379 41.47 5.99 30.26
C LEU A 379 41.06 5.80 31.72
N VAL A 380 40.20 6.67 32.25
CA VAL A 380 39.68 6.52 33.62
C VAL A 380 38.87 5.23 33.78
N CYS A 381 37.98 4.92 32.84
CA CYS A 381 37.23 3.66 32.83
C CYS A 381 38.17 2.46 32.78
N ARG A 382 39.24 2.53 31.97
CA ARG A 382 40.25 1.49 31.85
C ARG A 382 40.99 1.29 33.18
N VAL A 383 41.44 2.37 33.81
CA VAL A 383 42.12 2.33 35.13
C VAL A 383 41.19 1.76 36.20
N CYS A 384 39.92 2.16 36.24
CA CYS A 384 38.95 1.65 37.21
C CYS A 384 38.63 0.16 36.99
N THR A 385 38.74 -0.33 35.75
CA THR A 385 38.50 -1.75 35.40
C THR A 385 39.77 -2.61 35.41
N LEU A 386 40.96 -2.03 35.67
CA LEU A 386 42.19 -2.80 35.84
C LEU A 386 42.02 -3.83 36.97
N PHE A 387 42.38 -5.08 36.66
CA PHE A 387 42.32 -6.23 37.55
C PHE A 387 40.92 -6.64 38.01
N GLN A 388 39.86 -6.23 37.29
CA GLN A 388 38.51 -6.77 37.46
C GLN A 388 38.12 -7.65 36.27
N ALA A 389 37.59 -8.83 36.57
CA ALA A 389 36.97 -9.66 35.55
C ALA A 389 35.60 -9.04 35.19
N PRO A 390 35.26 -8.89 33.90
CA PRO A 390 33.91 -8.51 33.50
C PRO A 390 32.93 -9.61 33.94
N ASN A 391 31.72 -9.21 34.32
CA ASN A 391 30.63 -10.18 34.45
C ASN A 391 30.30 -10.72 33.05
N ARG A 392 30.07 -12.03 32.94
CA ARG A 392 29.71 -12.71 31.70
C ARG A 392 28.36 -13.39 31.89
N ASP A 393 27.33 -12.84 31.27
CA ASP A 393 26.00 -13.46 31.26
C ASP A 393 25.92 -14.57 30.21
N PHE A 394 24.84 -15.37 30.23
CA PHE A 394 24.57 -16.52 29.33
C PHE A 394 24.68 -16.20 27.82
N ALA A 395 24.67 -14.92 27.44
CA ALA A 395 24.80 -14.45 26.05
C ALA A 395 26.23 -13.95 25.68
N GLU A 396 27.25 -14.28 26.49
CA GLU A 396 28.65 -13.82 26.37
C GLU A 396 28.81 -12.30 26.41
N GLN A 397 27.89 -11.61 27.09
CA GLN A 397 27.95 -10.16 27.24
C GLN A 397 28.85 -9.81 28.42
N GLU A 398 29.86 -8.96 28.16
CA GLU A 398 30.76 -8.46 29.19
C GLU A 398 30.29 -7.10 29.70
N ASP A 399 30.04 -6.98 31.00
CA ASP A 399 29.82 -5.70 31.67
C ASP A 399 30.57 -5.59 33.01
N TYR A 400 30.66 -4.37 33.52
CA TYR A 400 31.22 -4.09 34.84
C TYR A 400 30.16 -3.48 35.78
N ALA A 401 28.88 -3.83 35.58
CA ALA A 401 27.77 -3.29 36.37
C ALA A 401 27.86 -3.67 37.86
N HIS A 402 28.52 -4.80 38.17
CA HIS A 402 28.78 -5.29 39.52
C HIS A 402 29.86 -4.49 40.29
N MET A 403 30.52 -3.51 39.65
CA MET A 403 31.50 -2.66 40.31
C MET A 403 30.86 -1.85 41.45
N ASN A 404 31.38 -2.03 42.67
CA ASN A 404 30.94 -1.31 43.86
C ASN A 404 32.10 -0.50 44.48
N GLY A 405 31.77 0.41 45.40
CA GLY A 405 32.75 1.22 46.13
C GLY A 405 33.33 2.39 45.32
N TRP A 406 34.55 2.82 45.67
CA TRP A 406 35.14 4.08 45.17
C TRP A 406 35.30 4.11 43.64
N ARG A 407 35.58 2.98 42.99
CA ARG A 407 35.73 2.88 41.53
C ARG A 407 34.44 3.25 40.79
N ARG A 408 33.30 2.75 41.26
CA ARG A 408 31.97 3.07 40.71
C ARG A 408 31.63 4.54 40.96
N THR A 409 31.92 5.04 42.16
CA THR A 409 31.71 6.46 42.51
C THR A 409 32.49 7.39 41.58
N VAL A 410 33.75 7.07 41.27
CA VAL A 410 34.57 7.84 40.31
C VAL A 410 33.97 7.79 38.91
N ILE A 411 33.64 6.60 38.39
CA ILE A 411 33.06 6.44 37.04
C ILE A 411 31.77 7.25 36.89
N VAL A 412 30.89 7.19 37.90
CA VAL A 412 29.58 7.87 37.90
C VAL A 412 29.74 9.38 38.03
N ASN A 413 30.48 9.86 39.04
CA ASN A 413 30.58 11.31 39.28
C ASN A 413 31.37 12.02 38.19
N LEU A 414 32.51 11.43 37.76
CA LEU A 414 33.28 11.99 36.66
C LEU A 414 32.49 11.90 35.35
N GLY A 415 31.79 10.79 35.12
CA GLY A 415 30.95 10.62 33.94
C GLY A 415 29.82 11.65 33.88
N LYS A 416 29.10 11.90 34.98
CA LYS A 416 28.08 12.97 35.09
C LYS A 416 28.66 14.33 34.74
N PHE A 417 29.81 14.67 35.33
CA PHE A 417 30.50 15.93 35.11
C PHE A 417 30.95 16.09 33.66
N LEU A 418 31.60 15.07 33.09
CA LEU A 418 32.06 15.09 31.70
C LEU A 418 30.89 15.11 30.71
N SER A 419 29.78 14.40 30.98
CA SER A 419 28.57 14.50 30.15
C SER A 419 27.99 15.91 30.17
N ARG A 420 28.04 16.62 31.30
CA ARG A 420 27.59 18.02 31.38
C ARG A 420 28.49 18.97 30.59
N ILE A 421 29.82 18.78 30.66
CA ILE A 421 30.77 19.53 29.84
C ILE A 421 30.57 19.20 28.35
N PHE A 422 30.32 17.94 28.02
CA PHE A 422 30.13 17.50 26.64
C PHE A 422 28.90 18.19 26.01
N LEU A 423 27.79 18.28 26.75
CA LEU A 423 26.62 19.06 26.34
C LEU A 423 26.97 20.55 26.14
N PHE A 424 27.77 21.13 27.05
CA PHE A 424 28.22 22.52 26.92
C PHE A 424 29.07 22.74 25.66
N VAL A 425 30.01 21.84 25.36
CA VAL A 425 30.85 21.88 24.15
C VAL A 425 29.99 21.77 22.90
N LEU A 426 28.95 20.95 22.91
CA LEU A 426 27.97 20.84 21.83
C LEU A 426 27.02 22.04 21.72
N GLY A 427 27.16 23.07 22.55
CA GLY A 427 26.37 24.30 22.47
C GLY A 427 25.10 24.32 23.33
N PHE A 428 24.87 23.32 24.19
CA PHE A 428 23.78 23.33 25.16
C PHE A 428 24.16 24.13 26.41
N TYR A 429 24.22 25.46 26.27
CA TYR A 429 24.61 26.36 27.37
C TYR A 429 23.55 26.45 28.47
N ARG A 430 22.27 26.26 28.11
CA ARG A 430 21.13 26.31 29.02
C ARG A 430 20.20 25.13 28.75
N ILE A 431 19.89 24.38 29.80
CA ILE A 431 18.89 23.30 29.78
C ILE A 431 17.80 23.71 30.75
N ASN A 432 16.58 23.89 30.24
CA ASN A 432 15.43 24.27 31.07
C ASN A 432 14.78 22.99 31.61
N GLU A 433 14.87 22.76 32.91
CA GLU A 433 14.23 21.62 33.56
C GLU A 433 12.96 22.05 34.29
N ILE A 434 11.83 21.44 33.90
CA ILE A 434 10.52 21.62 34.51
C ILE A 434 10.21 20.34 35.28
N THR A 435 9.98 20.44 36.58
CA THR A 435 9.52 19.31 37.40
C THR A 435 8.04 19.51 37.68
N VAL A 436 7.21 18.64 37.12
CA VAL A 436 5.76 18.68 37.35
C VAL A 436 5.48 18.12 38.74
N GLN A 437 4.83 18.93 39.58
CA GLN A 437 4.37 18.49 40.89
C GLN A 437 3.13 17.61 40.72
N PRO A 438 2.89 16.62 41.60
CA PRO A 438 1.64 15.87 41.59
C PRO A 438 0.46 16.84 41.71
N HIS A 439 -0.57 16.68 40.87
CA HIS A 439 -1.81 17.42 41.07
C HIS A 439 -2.40 17.04 42.43
N SER A 440 -2.37 17.97 43.38
CA SER A 440 -3.13 17.87 44.62
C SER A 440 -4.60 18.11 44.27
N THR A 441 -5.30 17.08 43.77
CA THR A 441 -6.75 17.02 43.91
C THR A 441 -7.05 17.02 45.40
N GLY A 442 -7.81 18.01 45.87
CA GLY A 442 -8.01 18.33 47.29
C GLY A 442 -8.80 17.29 48.12
N ASN A 443 -8.48 16.00 48.00
CA ASN A 443 -9.00 14.93 48.82
C ASN A 443 -7.86 14.31 49.65
N SER A 444 -7.95 14.45 50.97
CA SER A 444 -7.01 13.90 51.96
C SER A 444 -6.88 12.36 51.96
N ARG A 445 -7.67 11.65 51.14
CA ARG A 445 -7.57 10.20 50.92
C ARG A 445 -6.48 9.83 49.89
N ASP A 446 -6.30 10.61 48.83
CA ASP A 446 -5.29 10.32 47.78
C ASP A 446 -3.85 10.55 48.27
N GLU A 447 -3.66 11.49 49.21
CA GLU A 447 -2.33 11.77 49.79
C GLU A 447 -1.84 10.63 50.71
N ASN A 448 -2.76 9.95 51.41
CA ASN A 448 -2.43 8.79 52.26
C ASN A 448 -2.18 7.53 51.42
N GLU A 449 -2.97 7.26 50.37
CA GLU A 449 -2.69 6.17 49.43
C GLU A 449 -1.36 6.38 48.69
N GLY A 450 -1.06 7.61 48.26
CA GLY A 450 0.22 7.94 47.61
C GLY A 450 1.46 7.78 48.51
N ARG A 451 1.31 7.95 49.84
CA ARG A 451 2.36 7.66 50.83
C ARG A 451 2.51 6.17 51.11
N GLU A 452 1.41 5.43 51.28
CA GLU A 452 1.44 3.97 51.43
C GLU A 452 2.02 3.27 50.20
N LEU A 453 1.68 3.73 48.98
CA LEU A 453 2.24 3.22 47.71
C LEU A 453 3.75 3.46 47.60
N ARG A 454 4.25 4.58 48.11
CA ARG A 454 5.70 4.90 48.16
C ARG A 454 6.47 4.00 49.11
N GLU A 455 5.88 3.66 50.26
CA GLU A 455 6.51 2.81 51.27
C GLU A 455 6.44 1.32 50.91
N THR A 456 5.37 0.87 50.23
CA THR A 456 5.17 -0.54 49.86
C THR A 456 5.76 -0.95 48.51
N ARG A 457 5.86 -0.05 47.50
CA ARG A 457 6.18 -0.43 46.10
C ARG A 457 7.59 -0.07 45.61
N GLY A 458 8.47 0.39 46.49
CA GLY A 458 9.91 0.51 46.24
C GLY A 458 10.36 1.68 45.34
N ARG A 459 11.68 1.85 45.18
CA ARG A 459 12.28 2.91 44.34
C ARG A 459 11.98 2.69 42.85
N PRO A 460 11.81 3.76 42.06
CA PRO A 460 11.52 3.63 40.62
C PRO A 460 12.60 2.83 39.90
N GLY A 461 12.16 1.90 39.05
CA GLY A 461 13.01 0.90 38.39
C GLY A 461 13.60 1.37 37.06
N ALA A 462 12.97 2.32 36.36
CA ALA A 462 13.43 2.80 35.06
C ALA A 462 13.02 4.27 34.79
N ILE A 463 13.77 4.93 33.90
CA ILE A 463 13.41 6.21 33.29
C ILE A 463 12.87 5.91 31.90
N ILE A 464 11.70 6.46 31.56
CA ILE A 464 11.04 6.31 30.27
C ILE A 464 11.02 7.66 29.58
N SER A 465 11.60 7.74 28.39
CA SER A 465 11.69 8.97 27.59
C SER A 465 11.03 8.82 26.23
N ASN A 466 10.54 9.93 25.67
CA ASN A 466 9.95 9.98 24.32
C ASN A 466 10.95 9.67 23.18
N HIS A 467 12.24 9.70 23.47
CA HIS A 467 13.35 9.37 22.60
C HIS A 467 13.37 10.11 21.24
N VAL A 468 14.01 11.28 21.19
CA VAL A 468 14.04 12.16 20.02
C VAL A 468 15.41 12.14 19.34
N SER A 469 16.50 12.00 20.12
CA SER A 469 17.87 12.06 19.61
C SER A 469 18.82 11.13 20.38
N TYR A 470 20.01 10.88 19.85
CA TYR A 470 21.05 10.22 20.66
C TYR A 470 21.59 11.14 21.78
N ILE A 471 21.34 12.46 21.69
CA ILE A 471 21.68 13.44 22.72
C ILE A 471 20.90 13.20 24.01
N ASP A 472 19.71 12.59 23.95
CA ASP A 472 18.91 12.17 25.09
C ASP A 472 19.74 11.35 26.09
N ILE A 473 20.59 10.45 25.56
CA ILE A 473 21.47 9.60 26.37
C ILE A 473 22.46 10.49 27.13
N VAL A 474 23.11 11.42 26.45
CA VAL A 474 24.08 12.33 27.08
C VAL A 474 23.41 13.19 28.17
N TYR A 475 22.18 13.65 27.93
CA TYR A 475 21.40 14.35 28.95
C TYR A 475 21.14 13.48 30.18
N HIS A 476 20.58 12.29 29.99
CA HIS A 476 20.30 11.36 31.09
C HIS A 476 21.58 10.98 31.83
N MET A 477 22.70 10.82 31.11
CA MET A 477 24.01 10.62 31.70
C MET A 477 24.44 11.80 32.57
N SER A 478 24.25 13.03 32.13
CA SER A 478 24.61 14.23 32.92
C SER A 478 23.78 14.39 34.20
N SER A 479 22.52 13.94 34.19
CA SER A 479 21.58 14.16 35.30
C SER A 479 21.48 12.97 36.26
N SER A 480 20.98 11.83 35.78
CA SER A 480 20.71 10.64 36.60
C SER A 480 21.79 9.57 36.46
N PHE A 481 22.56 9.57 35.38
CA PHE A 481 23.57 8.55 35.04
C PHE A 481 23.01 7.12 35.10
N PRO A 482 21.92 6.84 34.36
CA PRO A 482 21.31 5.51 34.38
C PRO A 482 22.14 4.53 33.53
N SER A 483 21.95 3.24 33.77
CA SER A 483 22.26 2.23 32.76
C SER A 483 21.25 2.35 31.61
N PHE A 484 21.68 2.07 30.38
CA PHE A 484 20.86 2.25 29.18
C PHE A 484 20.98 1.04 28.23
N VAL A 485 20.04 0.93 27.30
CA VAL A 485 19.95 -0.18 26.34
C VAL A 485 20.47 0.25 24.97
N ALA A 486 21.33 -0.55 24.33
CA ALA A 486 21.94 -0.22 23.03
C ALA A 486 22.04 -1.43 22.07
N LYS A 487 22.40 -1.18 20.80
CA LYS A 487 22.69 -2.27 19.83
C LYS A 487 23.97 -3.01 20.23
N LYS A 488 24.04 -4.32 19.96
CA LYS A 488 25.28 -5.11 20.13
C LYS A 488 26.48 -4.53 19.35
N SER A 489 26.28 -3.84 18.23
CA SER A 489 27.36 -3.16 17.50
C SER A 489 28.02 -2.03 18.29
N VAL A 490 27.31 -1.38 19.23
CA VAL A 490 27.88 -0.31 20.07
C VAL A 490 28.99 -0.86 20.97
N ALA A 491 28.84 -2.09 21.47
CA ALA A 491 29.87 -2.77 22.26
C ALA A 491 31.20 -2.97 21.50
N LYS A 492 31.15 -2.99 20.16
CA LYS A 492 32.30 -3.19 19.27
C LYS A 492 33.00 -1.88 18.89
N LEU A 493 32.43 -0.73 19.21
CA LEU A 493 33.03 0.56 18.86
C LEU A 493 34.32 0.81 19.68
N PRO A 494 35.39 1.32 19.05
CA PRO A 494 36.60 1.69 19.78
C PRO A 494 36.27 2.79 20.79
N ILE A 495 36.88 2.73 21.98
CA ILE A 495 36.68 3.69 23.10
C ILE A 495 35.28 3.59 23.72
N VAL A 496 34.23 3.89 22.94
CA VAL A 496 32.82 3.93 23.37
C VAL A 496 32.36 2.57 23.87
N GLY A 497 32.75 1.47 23.22
CA GLY A 497 32.34 0.12 23.62
C GLY A 497 32.82 -0.25 25.02
N HIS A 498 34.06 0.12 25.39
CA HIS A 498 34.58 -0.15 26.75
C HIS A 498 33.90 0.74 27.79
N ILE A 499 33.65 2.01 27.45
CA ILE A 499 32.89 2.93 28.30
C ILE A 499 31.49 2.34 28.55
N SER A 500 30.73 1.96 27.52
CA SER A 500 29.38 1.44 27.68
C SER A 500 29.32 0.14 28.50
N LYS A 501 30.34 -0.73 28.42
CA LYS A 501 30.47 -1.88 29.33
C LYS A 501 30.66 -1.46 30.80
N CYS A 502 31.43 -0.41 31.06
CA CYS A 502 31.62 0.14 32.42
C CYS A 502 30.32 0.74 33.01
N LEU A 503 29.47 1.27 32.13
CA LEU A 503 28.18 1.88 32.50
C LEU A 503 27.09 0.83 32.79
N GLY A 504 27.35 -0.44 32.52
CA GLY A 504 26.34 -1.51 32.61
C GLY A 504 25.31 -1.39 31.49
N CYS A 505 25.75 -1.03 30.28
CA CYS A 505 24.88 -0.99 29.11
C CYS A 505 24.38 -2.39 28.76
N ILE A 506 23.07 -2.52 28.55
CA ILE A 506 22.45 -3.77 28.12
C ILE A 506 22.39 -3.79 26.60
N TYR A 507 23.09 -4.73 25.96
CA TYR A 507 23.10 -4.85 24.51
C TYR A 507 22.03 -5.80 24.02
N VAL A 508 21.21 -5.35 23.06
CA VAL A 508 20.16 -6.17 22.47
C VAL A 508 20.55 -6.56 21.05
N LYS A 509 20.42 -7.86 20.72
CA LYS A 509 20.50 -8.37 19.35
C LYS A 509 19.14 -8.13 18.69
N ARG A 510 19.10 -7.32 17.62
CA ARG A 510 17.83 -6.90 17.00
C ARG A 510 17.22 -7.95 16.05
N GLU A 511 17.65 -9.21 16.15
CA GLU A 511 17.40 -10.30 15.19
C GLU A 511 17.07 -11.67 15.83
N SER A 512 16.72 -11.76 17.11
CA SER A 512 16.32 -13.05 17.71
C SER A 512 15.06 -12.93 18.56
N LYS A 513 13.99 -13.64 18.15
CA LYS A 513 12.82 -13.96 18.96
C LYS A 513 13.22 -14.95 20.06
N SER A 514 13.77 -14.45 21.15
CA SER A 514 13.79 -15.15 22.45
C SER A 514 14.59 -14.30 23.42
N PHE A 515 13.94 -13.82 24.47
CA PHE A 515 14.34 -13.95 25.87
C PHE A 515 13.61 -12.90 26.72
N GLU A 516 12.64 -13.39 27.48
CA GLU A 516 12.17 -12.76 28.72
C GLU A 516 13.28 -12.88 29.77
N TYR A 517 13.91 -11.78 30.18
CA TYR A 517 14.42 -11.63 31.55
C TYR A 517 14.58 -10.13 31.90
N LYS A 518 14.06 -9.79 33.09
CA LYS A 518 14.14 -8.52 33.86
C LYS A 518 14.82 -7.34 33.15
N LEU A 519 14.06 -6.58 32.36
CA LEU A 519 14.49 -5.28 31.84
C LEU A 519 14.32 -4.18 32.89
N ARG A 520 15.41 -3.44 33.13
CA ARG A 520 15.37 -2.05 33.63
C ARG A 520 16.05 -1.18 32.58
N GLY A 521 15.27 -0.44 31.79
CA GLY A 521 15.80 0.62 30.90
C GLY A 521 15.11 0.74 29.54
N ILE A 522 14.66 1.98 29.26
CA ILE A 522 14.35 2.66 27.98
C ILE A 522 13.54 1.88 26.94
N SER A 523 12.29 2.28 26.78
CA SER A 523 11.40 1.97 25.67
C SER A 523 11.95 2.46 24.32
N GLU A 524 12.17 1.52 23.41
CA GLU A 524 12.38 1.67 21.95
C GLU A 524 13.42 2.70 21.46
N GLY A 525 14.53 2.21 20.88
CA GLY A 525 15.56 3.00 20.19
C GLY A 525 15.15 3.48 18.79
N THR A 526 13.89 3.91 18.62
CA THR A 526 13.34 4.51 17.40
C THR A 526 13.00 5.96 17.71
N THR A 527 13.73 6.88 17.10
CA THR A 527 13.54 8.33 17.25
C THR A 527 12.44 8.89 16.35
N THR A 528 11.72 9.90 16.84
CA THR A 528 10.72 10.70 16.09
C THR A 528 11.23 12.10 15.82
N ASN A 529 10.45 12.89 15.07
CA ASN A 529 10.67 14.32 14.85
C ASN A 529 10.48 15.20 16.12
N GLY A 530 10.02 14.62 17.23
CA GLY A 530 9.79 15.31 18.50
C GLY A 530 8.36 15.80 18.74
N ASP A 531 7.48 15.75 17.73
CA ASP A 531 6.06 16.11 17.86
C ASP A 531 5.17 14.88 18.12
N PHE A 532 5.69 13.70 17.83
CA PHE A 532 4.98 12.43 17.96
C PHE A 532 5.64 11.51 18.99
N LEU A 533 4.82 10.69 19.63
CA LEU A 533 5.23 9.66 20.58
C LEU A 533 4.83 8.28 20.04
N LEU A 534 5.81 7.41 19.76
CA LEU A 534 5.58 6.05 19.25
C LEU A 534 5.14 5.08 20.36
N PRO A 535 4.62 3.89 20.02
CA PRO A 535 4.28 2.88 21.01
C PRO A 535 5.51 2.44 21.80
N PHE A 536 5.42 2.39 23.13
CA PHE A 536 6.50 1.85 23.94
C PHE A 536 6.55 0.32 23.85
N LYS A 537 7.76 -0.26 23.73
CA LYS A 537 7.94 -1.70 23.91
C LYS A 537 7.68 -2.10 25.35
N THR A 538 7.02 -3.24 25.54
CA THR A 538 6.61 -3.78 26.85
C THR A 538 7.76 -4.17 27.77
N GLY A 539 8.98 -4.33 27.24
CA GLY A 539 10.13 -4.84 27.99
C GLY A 539 10.36 -4.12 29.32
N ALA A 540 10.43 -2.79 29.31
CA ALA A 540 10.66 -1.98 30.53
C ALA A 540 9.50 -2.05 31.55
N PHE A 541 8.33 -2.54 31.13
CA PHE A 541 7.11 -2.64 31.94
C PHE A 541 6.92 -4.04 32.53
N LEU A 542 7.65 -5.06 32.02
CA LEU A 542 7.62 -6.43 32.55
C LEU A 542 8.07 -6.52 34.02
N SER A 543 8.89 -5.59 34.49
CA SER A 543 9.37 -5.59 35.88
C SER A 543 8.29 -5.16 36.88
N ARG A 544 7.14 -4.65 36.42
CA ARG A 544 6.02 -4.15 37.24
C ARG A 544 6.44 -3.07 38.26
N ALA A 545 7.60 -2.48 38.05
CA ALA A 545 8.20 -1.51 38.95
C ALA A 545 7.73 -0.10 38.55
N PRO A 546 7.62 0.84 39.49
CA PRO A 546 7.32 2.23 39.16
C PRO A 546 8.38 2.82 38.22
N VAL A 547 7.98 3.75 37.34
CA VAL A 547 8.88 4.38 36.37
C VAL A 547 8.83 5.90 36.46
N VAL A 548 9.89 6.57 36.04
CA VAL A 548 9.97 8.03 35.95
C VAL A 548 9.82 8.45 34.50
N PRO A 549 8.70 9.06 34.10
CA PRO A 549 8.53 9.57 32.74
C PRO A 549 9.27 10.90 32.59
N VAL A 550 10.01 11.05 31.49
CA VAL A 550 10.77 12.27 31.15
C VAL A 550 10.51 12.64 29.71
N ILE A 551 10.01 13.84 29.47
CA ILE A 551 9.74 14.35 28.13
C ILE A 551 10.88 15.29 27.74
N LEU A 552 11.55 15.01 26.63
CA LEU A 552 12.62 15.82 26.06
C LEU A 552 12.09 16.56 24.83
N ARG A 553 12.28 17.88 24.81
CA ARG A 553 12.01 18.73 23.64
C ARG A 553 13.25 19.49 23.24
N TYR A 554 13.43 19.63 21.94
CA TYR A 554 14.56 20.33 21.34
C TYR A 554 14.06 21.51 20.53
N PRO A 555 13.84 22.69 21.12
CA PRO A 555 13.49 23.87 20.35
C PRO A 555 14.60 24.22 19.38
N TRP A 556 14.24 24.45 18.11
CA TRP A 556 15.20 24.78 17.06
C TRP A 556 14.67 25.92 16.19
N GLU A 557 15.59 26.71 15.64
CA GLU A 557 15.28 27.78 14.68
C GLU A 557 15.74 27.40 13.26
N ARG A 558 16.85 26.66 13.14
CA ARG A 558 17.49 26.33 11.85
C ARG A 558 17.61 24.83 11.59
N PHE A 559 18.21 24.08 12.51
CA PHE A 559 18.42 22.64 12.38
C PHE A 559 17.71 21.91 13.51
N SER A 560 16.89 20.91 13.15
CA SER A 560 16.21 20.05 14.12
C SER A 560 17.17 18.99 14.65
N LEU A 561 17.27 18.90 15.98
CA LEU A 561 18.10 17.91 16.68
C LEU A 561 17.49 16.51 16.71
N ALA A 562 16.25 16.36 16.26
CA ALA A 562 15.62 15.06 16.07
C ALA A 562 16.41 14.21 15.08
N TRP A 563 16.59 12.92 15.40
CA TRP A 563 17.38 12.01 14.57
C TRP A 563 16.49 10.97 13.87
N GLU A 564 15.49 11.43 13.13
CA GLU A 564 14.46 10.58 12.52
C GLU A 564 14.77 10.17 11.07
N SER A 565 15.11 11.13 10.19
CA SER A 565 15.21 10.93 8.73
C SER A 565 16.60 11.16 8.13
N ILE A 566 17.56 11.70 8.89
CA ILE A 566 18.90 12.08 8.42
C ILE A 566 19.97 11.06 8.85
N SER A 567 21.03 10.89 8.05
CA SER A 567 22.15 10.01 8.42
C SER A 567 22.89 10.54 9.65
N GLY A 568 23.39 9.61 10.50
CA GLY A 568 24.04 9.97 11.77
C GLY A 568 25.28 10.85 11.59
N GLY A 569 26.09 10.61 10.55
CA GLY A 569 27.26 11.44 10.26
C GLY A 569 26.90 12.88 9.86
N ARG A 570 25.88 13.03 9.01
CA ARG A 570 25.37 14.34 8.59
C ARG A 570 24.71 15.09 9.76
N HIS A 571 23.94 14.39 10.58
CA HIS A 571 23.35 14.94 11.81
C HIS A 571 24.42 15.47 12.77
N ALA A 572 25.44 14.65 13.05
CA ALA A 572 26.55 15.03 13.94
C ALA A 572 27.31 16.26 13.40
N LEU A 573 27.53 16.34 12.08
CA LEU A 573 28.17 17.49 11.46
C LEU A 573 27.37 18.78 11.70
N PHE A 574 26.06 18.77 11.43
CA PHE A 574 25.22 19.95 11.60
C PHE A 574 25.07 20.36 13.07
N LEU A 575 24.96 19.39 13.99
CA LEU A 575 25.03 19.64 15.42
C LEU A 575 26.33 20.38 15.80
N LEU A 576 27.48 19.93 15.29
CA LEU A 576 28.78 20.55 15.57
C LEU A 576 28.91 21.95 14.97
N CYS A 577 28.21 22.24 13.87
CA CYS A 577 28.15 23.57 13.26
C CYS A 577 27.27 24.57 14.03
N GLN A 578 26.33 24.11 14.86
CA GLN A 578 25.41 25.00 15.57
C GLN A 578 26.06 25.69 16.78
N PHE A 579 26.07 27.02 16.80
CA PHE A 579 26.65 27.79 17.90
C PHE A 579 25.90 27.58 19.23
N VAL A 580 24.57 27.54 19.20
CA VAL A 580 23.68 27.34 20.36
C VAL A 580 22.68 26.23 20.06
N ASN A 581 22.50 25.34 21.03
CA ASN A 581 21.48 24.31 21.05
C ASN A 581 20.60 24.46 22.30
N ARG A 582 19.28 24.27 22.16
CA ARG A 582 18.32 24.38 23.26
C ARG A 582 17.73 23.01 23.58
N MET A 583 17.51 22.77 24.88
CA MET A 583 16.87 21.56 25.38
C MET A 583 15.94 21.94 26.52
N GLU A 584 14.71 21.43 26.45
CA GLU A 584 13.70 21.52 27.48
C GLU A 584 13.39 20.12 27.99
N VAL A 585 13.33 19.98 29.30
CA VAL A 585 13.12 18.68 29.94
C VAL A 585 11.99 18.79 30.94
N THR A 586 10.92 18.05 30.69
CA THR A 586 9.80 17.94 31.63
C THR A 586 9.88 16.60 32.35
N ARG A 587 10.11 16.65 33.66
CA ARG A 587 10.13 15.48 34.54
C ARG A 587 8.75 15.33 35.17
N LEU A 588 8.08 14.22 34.87
CA LEU A 588 6.80 13.89 35.46
C LEU A 588 6.99 13.18 36.81
N PRO A 589 5.97 13.21 37.70
CA PRO A 589 5.96 12.41 38.91
C PRO A 589 6.20 10.91 38.62
N VAL A 590 6.70 10.19 39.63
CA VAL A 590 6.85 8.73 39.53
C VAL A 590 5.49 8.11 39.21
N TYR A 591 5.43 7.34 38.12
CA TYR A 591 4.23 6.63 37.70
C TYR A 591 4.20 5.25 38.34
N TYR A 592 3.19 5.01 39.17
CA TYR A 592 2.96 3.74 39.83
C TYR A 592 1.90 2.94 39.05
N PRO A 593 2.20 1.72 38.59
CA PRO A 593 1.22 0.94 37.84
C PRO A 593 0.05 0.52 38.73
N SER A 594 -1.16 0.53 38.17
CA SER A 594 -2.37 -0.02 38.78
C SER A 594 -2.31 -1.56 38.88
N THR A 595 -3.21 -2.17 39.64
CA THR A 595 -3.29 -3.64 39.72
C THR A 595 -3.54 -4.29 38.35
N GLU A 596 -4.32 -3.64 37.50
CA GLU A 596 -4.59 -4.07 36.13
C GLU A 596 -3.34 -3.95 35.25
N GLU A 597 -2.61 -2.83 35.33
CA GLU A 597 -1.36 -2.61 34.58
C GLU A 597 -0.22 -3.54 35.02
N MET A 598 -0.21 -3.96 36.29
CA MET A 598 0.71 -5.00 36.76
C MET A 598 0.42 -6.36 36.13
N SER A 599 -0.83 -6.64 35.77
CA SER A 599 -1.24 -7.86 35.09
C SER A 599 -1.07 -7.78 33.57
N ASP A 600 -1.17 -6.59 32.98
CA ASP A 600 -0.98 -6.33 31.56
C ASP A 600 0.11 -5.26 31.29
N PRO A 601 1.35 -5.67 31.00
CA PRO A 601 2.44 -4.78 30.63
C PRO A 601 2.19 -3.95 29.36
N LYS A 602 1.30 -4.39 28.44
CA LYS A 602 0.93 -3.60 27.26
C LYS A 602 0.03 -2.44 27.67
N LEU A 603 -0.94 -2.70 28.53
CA LEU A 603 -1.79 -1.66 29.12
C LEU A 603 -0.96 -0.63 29.89
N TYR A 604 0.02 -1.09 30.68
CA TYR A 604 0.94 -0.20 31.39
C TYR A 604 1.72 0.71 30.43
N ALA A 605 2.30 0.12 29.38
CA ALA A 605 3.02 0.87 28.35
C ALA A 605 2.13 1.90 27.64
N TYR A 606 0.88 1.53 27.32
CA TYR A 606 -0.09 2.38 26.65
C TYR A 606 -0.54 3.56 27.52
N ASN A 607 -0.91 3.31 28.77
CA ASN A 607 -1.39 4.36 29.68
C ASN A 607 -0.28 5.37 30.03
N LEU A 608 0.95 4.89 30.24
CA LEU A 608 2.09 5.78 30.44
C LEU A 608 2.37 6.64 29.20
N ARG A 609 2.30 6.02 28.01
CA ARG A 609 2.45 6.73 26.74
C ARG A 609 1.40 7.84 26.59
N ARG A 610 0.14 7.53 26.92
CA ARG A 610 -0.95 8.52 26.87
C ARG A 610 -0.69 9.69 27.82
N LEU A 611 -0.31 9.42 29.07
CA LEU A 611 0.06 10.46 30.03
C LEU A 611 1.20 11.35 29.51
N MET A 612 2.26 10.75 28.97
CA MET A 612 3.39 11.51 28.42
C MET A 612 2.99 12.34 27.20
N ALA A 613 2.04 11.86 26.39
CA ALA A 613 1.52 12.60 25.25
C ALA A 613 0.68 13.81 25.68
N ASP A 614 -0.20 13.62 26.67
CA ASP A 614 -1.05 14.68 27.21
C ASP A 614 -0.21 15.79 27.86
N GLU A 615 0.72 15.44 28.76
CA GLU A 615 1.61 16.39 29.45
C GLU A 615 2.64 17.03 28.51
N GLY A 616 3.08 16.30 27.48
CA GLY A 616 4.07 16.76 26.51
C GLY A 616 3.50 17.55 25.34
N ASN A 617 2.17 17.61 25.22
CA ASN A 617 1.47 18.03 24.00
C ASN A 617 2.00 17.32 22.75
N LEU A 618 2.17 16.00 22.84
CA LEU A 618 2.66 15.15 21.75
C LEU A 618 1.50 14.39 21.11
N LYS A 619 1.61 14.13 19.80
CA LYS A 619 0.64 13.33 19.07
C LYS A 619 0.97 11.84 19.18
N LEU A 620 -0.03 11.00 19.42
CA LEU A 620 0.14 9.54 19.38
C LEU A 620 0.16 9.06 17.92
N SER A 621 1.04 8.12 17.60
CA SER A 621 1.07 7.44 16.30
C SER A 621 1.47 5.99 16.45
N ASP A 622 0.71 5.06 15.89
CA ASP A 622 0.92 3.62 16.09
C ASP A 622 1.98 3.01 15.16
N VAL A 623 2.71 3.85 14.43
CA VAL A 623 3.85 3.43 13.60
C VAL A 623 5.07 3.08 14.45
N GLY A 624 5.89 2.17 13.96
CA GLY A 624 7.12 1.72 14.61
C GLY A 624 8.32 1.69 13.68
N LEU A 625 9.32 0.91 14.08
CA LEU A 625 10.55 0.73 13.30
C LEU A 625 10.35 0.17 11.87
N PRO A 626 9.44 -0.80 11.62
CA PRO A 626 9.18 -1.29 10.25
C PRO A 626 8.71 -0.18 9.31
N GLU A 627 7.75 0.62 9.75
CA GLU A 627 7.20 1.75 8.99
C GLU A 627 8.27 2.82 8.78
N LYS A 628 9.12 3.08 9.78
CA LYS A 628 10.27 3.98 9.63
C LYS A 628 11.25 3.50 8.55
N ARG A 629 11.51 2.19 8.47
CA ARG A 629 12.39 1.62 7.42
C ARG A 629 11.75 1.75 6.04
N ALA A 630 10.46 1.44 5.93
CA ALA A 630 9.71 1.61 4.68
C ALA A 630 9.73 3.07 4.21
N TYR A 631 9.51 4.02 5.13
CA TYR A 631 9.63 5.46 4.86
C TYR A 631 11.02 5.86 4.36
N LEU A 632 12.08 5.45 5.05
CA LEU A 632 13.46 5.72 4.62
C LEU A 632 13.77 5.10 3.25
N SER A 633 13.29 3.89 2.98
CA SER A 633 13.48 3.20 1.70
C SER A 633 12.80 3.92 0.54
N ALA A 634 11.52 4.30 0.74
CA ALA A 634 10.74 5.03 -0.26
C ALA A 634 11.38 6.37 -0.63
N LEU A 635 12.01 7.05 0.33
CA LEU A 635 12.58 8.37 0.13
C LEU A 635 14.01 8.38 -0.42
N LEU A 636 14.77 7.30 -0.25
CA LEU A 636 16.12 7.19 -0.80
C LEU A 636 16.12 6.75 -2.27
N GLY A 637 14.95 6.47 -2.87
CA GLY A 637 14.85 6.01 -4.26
C GLY A 637 15.63 4.73 -4.56
N ASN A 638 16.05 4.00 -3.51
CA ASN A 638 16.95 2.88 -3.60
C ASN A 638 16.14 1.58 -3.67
N SER A 639 16.13 0.98 -4.86
CA SER A 639 15.82 -0.43 -5.13
C SER A 639 16.89 -1.41 -4.60
N THR A 640 17.70 -1.01 -3.62
CA THR A 640 18.73 -1.86 -3.02
C THR A 640 18.43 -2.15 -1.55
N LEU A 641 17.56 -3.13 -1.34
CA LEU A 641 17.76 -4.07 -0.24
C LEU A 641 19.04 -4.86 -0.54
N SER A 642 20.21 -4.30 -0.19
CA SER A 642 21.43 -5.09 -0.20
C SER A 642 21.35 -6.11 0.95
N SER A 643 21.00 -7.34 0.60
CA SER A 643 21.54 -8.61 1.12
C SER A 643 21.39 -9.02 2.58
N ASP A 644 20.67 -8.31 3.46
CA ASP A 644 20.49 -8.77 4.86
C ASP A 644 19.03 -8.85 5.32
N PHE A 645 18.18 -9.51 4.52
CA PHE A 645 16.88 -10.02 4.95
C PHE A 645 16.78 -11.52 4.62
N PRO A 646 16.94 -12.44 5.59
CA PRO A 646 16.32 -13.75 5.50
C PRO A 646 14.84 -13.59 5.91
N TRP A 647 13.95 -13.73 4.94
CA TRP A 647 12.56 -14.10 5.23
C TRP A 647 12.52 -15.54 5.74
N LYS A 648 11.53 -15.80 6.59
CA LYS A 648 11.21 -17.08 7.25
C LYS A 648 11.32 -18.29 6.33
N ASP A 649 11.82 -19.39 6.88
CA ASP A 649 11.09 -20.66 6.87
C ASP A 649 10.98 -21.13 8.33
N ASP A 650 9.74 -21.41 8.75
CA ASP A 650 9.23 -21.93 10.05
C ASP A 650 9.49 -21.15 11.37
#